data_AF-A0A0G4MCB9-F1
#
_entry.id   AF-A0A0G4MCB9-F1
#
_cell.length_a   1.000
_cell.length_b   1.000
_cell.length_c   1.000
_cell.angle_alpha   90.00
_cell.angle_beta   90.00
_cell.angle_gamma   90.00
#
_symmetry.space_group_name_H-M   'P 1'
#
loop_
_entity.id
_entity.type
_entity.pdbx_description
1 polymer ?
#
loop_
_entity_poly.entity_id
_entity_poly.type
_entity_poly.pdbx_seq_one_letter_code
_entity_poly.pdbx_strand_id
1 'polypeptide(L)'
;MSPSSSVSGSSGEESCDEDFSVIERLADAIRIEEDVRFSPDERALLVKELYEGPRKCQCCVNWVEECPEHVVVPVFDEPEKEVEVGPPLVIRRRVNRGENSTLVSLDSIEIRHAATRQVLLNVFSMYDGFVGVIRHLVFKAPFHVFFWHWDRFDEAVANEEDPETRKVLVALRAVVKRELAEAFAISKELASNGVISSMFLWTLFAPGSIVYGREGMHDRFYVVDAVQVDPFQTGLNLRFVDWTGCRFGGASKHISMPNFFGTRRITSLAVYPATYLDDLLKVQASLLARGRKFAGLAGMHYKSYRSWSGAKAGSSDQQHEESRIVLDTSEHARRPRTQPLWKRCQHGIPLHTFLISQEPIDKLQLCAPKVWGYSMRTKAWRTFDVDRVSDIEWNTKPFESLVLPEGYKDLILSFVESQVKEGDTFDDVINGKGGGLVILLAGEPGVGKTLTAESVAEKIQAPLYKLELEEGNSVQMKETDESRSRSRSRSRRRSRSRSPEQVSTDVKTAFNLASRWGAVLLIDECDLYLEQRSDTSTQRNKLVSRFLTELEYYPSLLFLTTNRERVLDPAVYSRIHLTINYPALDAPSRTKIWTTFLSHGTESSISERELEVLANIDVNGRRIRNIAKTTKIMAKRAGRPICFDDVKKVMRITEGLIIEDPEPEPEYQDARDPFGLDDFH
;
A
#
# COMPACT_ATOMS: atom_id res chain seq x y z
N MET A 1 -53.46 23.91 -63.93
CA MET A 1 -54.82 24.39 -63.61
C MET A 1 -55.50 23.33 -62.75
N SER A 2 -56.27 23.75 -61.75
CA SER A 2 -56.94 22.92 -60.73
C SER A 2 -58.41 22.64 -61.11
N PRO A 3 -59.25 21.96 -60.29
CA PRO A 3 -59.00 21.10 -59.11
C PRO A 3 -59.07 19.61 -59.55
N SER A 4 -59.58 18.56 -58.87
CA SER A 4 -60.23 18.24 -57.57
C SER A 4 -60.10 16.70 -57.36
N SER A 5 -60.41 16.04 -56.22
CA SER A 5 -61.05 16.39 -54.93
C SER A 5 -60.37 15.64 -53.77
N SER A 6 -60.66 16.01 -52.52
CA SER A 6 -60.00 15.50 -51.31
C SER A 6 -60.44 14.11 -50.85
N VAL A 7 -59.48 13.25 -50.52
CA VAL A 7 -59.64 12.06 -49.66
C VAL A 7 -58.53 12.10 -48.60
N SER A 8 -58.90 12.19 -47.32
CA SER A 8 -57.95 12.22 -46.20
C SER A 8 -57.65 10.80 -45.70
N GLY A 9 -56.42 10.34 -45.89
CA GLY A 9 -55.94 9.06 -45.34
C GLY A 9 -55.63 9.14 -43.84
N SER A 10 -55.63 7.98 -43.18
CA SER A 10 -55.45 7.83 -41.73
C SER A 10 -54.02 8.13 -41.26
N SER A 11 -53.87 9.07 -40.33
CA SER A 11 -52.76 9.12 -39.38
C SER A 11 -53.10 8.29 -38.15
N GLY A 12 -52.23 7.35 -37.77
CA GLY A 12 -52.34 6.66 -36.49
C GLY A 12 -51.78 7.54 -35.37
N GLU A 13 -52.61 7.86 -34.37
CA GLU A 13 -52.21 8.58 -33.17
C GLU A 13 -51.80 7.56 -32.09
N GLU A 14 -50.50 7.29 -31.95
CA GLU A 14 -49.95 6.73 -30.71
C GLU A 14 -49.63 7.90 -29.77
N SER A 15 -50.59 8.24 -28.89
CA SER A 15 -50.46 9.36 -27.95
C SER A 15 -49.50 9.02 -26.81
N CYS A 16 -48.76 10.02 -26.34
CA CYS A 16 -47.77 9.87 -25.28
C CYS A 16 -48.41 10.08 -23.90
N ASP A 17 -48.95 9.02 -23.29
CA ASP A 17 -49.68 9.06 -22.02
C ASP A 17 -49.02 8.19 -20.92
N GLU A 18 -47.81 8.57 -20.46
CA GLU A 18 -47.15 7.97 -19.27
C GLU A 18 -46.69 8.99 -18.21
N ASP A 19 -47.23 10.22 -18.20
CA ASP A 19 -47.07 11.20 -17.09
C ASP A 19 -47.87 10.80 -15.83
N PHE A 20 -47.76 9.54 -15.40
CA PHE A 20 -48.41 9.00 -14.21
C PHE A 20 -47.83 9.59 -12.93
N SER A 21 -48.66 10.35 -12.23
CA SER A 21 -48.24 11.14 -11.08
C SER A 21 -47.83 10.27 -9.89
N VAL A 22 -46.90 10.78 -9.06
CA VAL A 22 -46.50 10.13 -7.79
C VAL A 22 -47.70 9.90 -6.86
N ILE A 23 -48.74 10.74 -6.97
CA ILE A 23 -49.97 10.65 -6.19
C ILE A 23 -50.78 9.40 -6.56
N GLU A 24 -50.89 9.06 -7.85
CA GLU A 24 -51.62 7.86 -8.29
C GLU A 24 -50.88 6.58 -7.93
N ARG A 25 -49.54 6.57 -8.03
CA ARG A 25 -48.72 5.42 -7.61
C ARG A 25 -48.78 5.19 -6.09
N LEU A 26 -48.95 6.25 -5.30
CA LEU A 26 -49.29 6.14 -3.87
C LEU A 26 -50.73 5.63 -3.66
N ALA A 27 -51.70 6.09 -4.45
CA ALA A 27 -53.09 5.63 -4.37
C ALA A 27 -53.24 4.14 -4.72
N ASP A 28 -52.51 3.63 -5.71
CA ASP A 28 -52.52 2.20 -6.06
C ASP A 28 -51.75 1.34 -5.04
N ALA A 29 -50.67 1.88 -4.44
CA ALA A 29 -50.02 1.22 -3.31
C ALA A 29 -50.97 1.08 -2.10
N ILE A 30 -51.89 2.02 -1.90
CA ILE A 30 -52.95 2.01 -0.88
C ILE A 30 -54.12 1.10 -1.29
N ARG A 31 -54.52 1.04 -2.57
CA ARG A 31 -55.58 0.11 -3.05
C ARG A 31 -55.22 -1.35 -2.82
N ILE A 32 -53.93 -1.71 -2.88
CA ILE A 32 -53.45 -3.06 -2.57
C ILE A 32 -53.58 -3.39 -1.05
N GLU A 33 -53.91 -2.43 -0.18
CA GLU A 33 -54.28 -2.70 1.23
C GLU A 33 -55.73 -3.21 1.39
N GLU A 34 -56.59 -3.18 0.35
CA GLU A 34 -58.00 -3.60 0.50
C GLU A 34 -58.19 -5.11 0.71
N ASP A 35 -57.26 -5.95 0.25
CA ASP A 35 -57.36 -7.42 0.33
C ASP A 35 -57.00 -8.02 1.71
N VAL A 36 -56.46 -7.24 2.66
CA VAL A 36 -56.22 -7.70 4.04
C VAL A 36 -56.67 -6.66 5.08
N ARG A 37 -57.98 -6.38 5.08
CA ARG A 37 -58.63 -5.65 6.17
C ARG A 37 -58.76 -6.54 7.41
N PHE A 38 -57.72 -6.58 8.25
CA PHE A 38 -57.90 -6.93 9.67
C PHE A 38 -58.94 -6.00 10.30
N SER A 39 -59.81 -6.52 11.18
CA SER A 39 -60.69 -5.66 11.97
C SER A 39 -59.88 -4.76 12.91
N PRO A 40 -60.43 -3.64 13.41
CA PRO A 40 -59.77 -2.83 14.44
C PRO A 40 -59.39 -3.66 15.68
N ASP A 41 -60.24 -4.61 16.05
CA ASP A 41 -60.06 -5.49 17.22
C ASP A 41 -58.97 -6.55 16.96
N GLU A 42 -58.95 -7.15 15.77
CA GLU A 42 -57.88 -8.08 15.35
C GLU A 42 -56.52 -7.38 15.30
N ARG A 43 -56.49 -6.13 14.81
CA ARG A 43 -55.27 -5.31 14.80
C ARG A 43 -54.81 -5.00 16.22
N ALA A 44 -55.71 -4.68 17.15
CA ALA A 44 -55.37 -4.43 18.55
C ALA A 44 -54.83 -5.68 19.27
N LEU A 45 -55.31 -6.88 18.91
CA LEU A 45 -54.79 -8.15 19.42
C LEU A 45 -53.41 -8.50 18.86
N LEU A 46 -53.10 -8.12 17.61
CA LEU A 46 -51.84 -8.42 16.94
C LEU A 46 -50.73 -7.37 17.16
N VAL A 47 -51.10 -6.09 17.32
CA VAL A 47 -50.17 -4.95 17.27
C VAL A 47 -50.44 -3.96 18.42
N LYS A 48 -49.43 -3.73 19.26
CA LYS A 48 -49.45 -2.66 20.26
C LYS A 48 -48.59 -1.48 19.81
N GLU A 49 -49.21 -0.35 19.53
CA GLU A 49 -48.53 0.90 19.19
C GLU A 49 -48.21 1.69 20.48
N LEU A 50 -47.02 2.32 20.53
CA LEU A 50 -46.50 3.08 21.66
C LEU A 50 -45.89 4.40 21.17
N TYR A 51 -46.14 5.50 21.88
CA TYR A 51 -45.74 6.87 21.52
C TYR A 51 -44.67 7.42 22.50
N GLU A 52 -43.80 8.35 22.05
CA GLU A 52 -42.92 9.10 22.98
C GLU A 52 -43.77 10.07 23.83
N GLY A 53 -43.95 9.71 25.10
CA GLY A 53 -44.58 10.55 26.11
C GLY A 53 -43.58 11.51 26.78
N PRO A 54 -44.06 12.37 27.70
CA PRO A 54 -43.20 13.33 28.41
C PRO A 54 -42.07 12.60 29.16
N ARG A 55 -40.85 13.13 29.05
CA ARG A 55 -39.64 12.48 29.58
C ARG A 55 -39.60 12.50 31.11
N LYS A 56 -39.52 11.32 31.71
CA LYS A 56 -39.40 11.11 33.17
C LYS A 56 -37.98 11.33 33.70
N CYS A 57 -36.95 11.29 32.83
CA CYS A 57 -35.55 11.58 33.17
C CYS A 57 -34.76 11.99 31.91
N GLN A 58 -33.49 12.39 32.08
CA GLN A 58 -32.62 12.79 30.96
C GLN A 58 -32.05 11.63 30.13
N CYS A 59 -32.05 10.39 30.66
CA CYS A 59 -31.38 9.24 30.03
C CYS A 59 -32.30 8.22 29.35
N CYS A 60 -33.62 8.26 29.58
CA CYS A 60 -34.58 7.29 29.04
C CYS A 60 -35.73 7.98 28.30
N VAL A 61 -36.16 7.37 27.19
CA VAL A 61 -37.42 7.72 26.51
C VAL A 61 -38.58 7.07 27.27
N ASN A 62 -39.61 7.85 27.58
CA ASN A 62 -40.83 7.36 28.22
C ASN A 62 -41.83 6.95 27.12
N TRP A 63 -42.22 5.69 27.07
CA TRP A 63 -43.20 5.18 26.11
C TRP A 63 -44.58 5.12 26.76
N VAL A 64 -45.60 5.60 26.06
CA VAL A 64 -47.01 5.65 26.50
C VAL A 64 -47.91 5.06 25.43
N GLU A 65 -49.10 4.60 25.82
CA GLU A 65 -50.06 3.96 24.91
C GLU A 65 -50.99 4.99 24.26
N GLU A 66 -51.29 6.08 24.98
CA GLU A 66 -52.06 7.22 24.50
C GLU A 66 -51.19 8.12 23.60
N CYS A 67 -51.73 8.55 22.46
CA CYS A 67 -51.09 9.56 21.62
C CYS A 67 -51.24 10.95 22.27
N PRO A 68 -50.15 11.72 22.48
CA PRO A 68 -50.26 13.08 23.01
C PRO A 68 -51.18 13.98 22.17
N GLU A 69 -52.02 14.76 22.86
CA GLU A 69 -53.14 15.58 22.34
C GLU A 69 -52.78 16.44 21.10
N HIS A 70 -53.68 16.68 20.13
CA HIS A 70 -55.14 16.88 20.29
C HIS A 70 -56.05 15.91 19.51
N VAL A 71 -56.74 14.99 20.20
CA VAL A 71 -58.12 14.49 19.93
C VAL A 71 -58.64 13.92 21.27
N VAL A 72 -59.94 14.05 21.58
CA VAL A 72 -60.57 13.45 22.79
C VAL A 72 -61.76 12.58 22.39
N VAL A 73 -61.77 11.32 22.85
CA VAL A 73 -62.87 10.34 22.77
C VAL A 73 -62.84 9.52 24.08
N PRO A 74 -63.98 9.17 24.72
CA PRO A 74 -64.00 8.88 26.16
C PRO A 74 -63.73 7.41 26.57
N VAL A 75 -63.53 7.25 27.88
CA VAL A 75 -63.30 6.00 28.62
C VAL A 75 -64.49 5.03 28.51
N PHE A 76 -64.17 3.73 28.45
CA PHE A 76 -65.03 2.63 28.88
C PHE A 76 -64.21 1.67 29.75
N ASP A 77 -64.78 1.21 30.87
CA ASP A 77 -64.10 0.37 31.86
C ASP A 77 -64.38 -1.13 31.65
N GLU A 78 -63.32 -1.93 31.86
CA GLU A 78 -63.33 -3.35 32.28
C GLU A 78 -63.95 -4.43 31.33
N PRO A 79 -63.65 -5.73 31.54
CA PRO A 79 -62.87 -6.34 32.63
C PRO A 79 -61.55 -7.02 32.21
N GLU A 80 -60.72 -7.31 33.21
CA GLU A 80 -59.49 -8.07 33.08
C GLU A 80 -59.72 -9.51 32.57
N LYS A 81 -58.82 -9.99 31.70
CA LYS A 81 -58.56 -11.42 31.50
C LYS A 81 -57.06 -11.67 31.34
N GLU A 82 -56.54 -12.59 32.14
CA GLU A 82 -55.15 -13.02 32.09
C GLU A 82 -54.85 -13.80 30.80
N VAL A 83 -53.90 -13.32 30.01
CA VAL A 83 -53.17 -14.12 29.01
C VAL A 83 -51.70 -13.69 29.07
N GLU A 84 -50.80 -14.60 29.45
CA GLU A 84 -49.35 -14.35 29.58
C GLU A 84 -48.60 -14.15 28.22
N VAL A 85 -49.28 -13.65 27.19
CA VAL A 85 -48.67 -13.30 25.90
C VAL A 85 -49.13 -11.92 25.48
N GLY A 86 -48.36 -10.89 25.87
CA GLY A 86 -48.53 -9.55 25.31
C GLY A 86 -48.31 -9.55 23.78
N PRO A 87 -48.97 -8.65 23.04
CA PRO A 87 -49.17 -8.76 21.59
C PRO A 87 -47.89 -9.05 20.77
N PRO A 88 -48.00 -9.84 19.68
CA PRO A 88 -46.87 -10.43 18.97
C PRO A 88 -45.96 -9.39 18.30
N LEU A 89 -46.49 -8.22 17.95
CA LEU A 89 -45.77 -7.06 17.44
C LEU A 89 -45.96 -5.84 18.36
N VAL A 90 -44.87 -5.12 18.63
CA VAL A 90 -44.90 -3.82 19.32
C VAL A 90 -44.24 -2.76 18.45
N ILE A 91 -44.98 -1.71 18.12
CA ILE A 91 -44.54 -0.59 17.29
C ILE A 91 -44.26 0.60 18.19
N ARG A 92 -43.08 1.21 18.06
CA ARG A 92 -42.71 2.45 18.75
C ARG A 92 -42.70 3.62 17.76
N ARG A 93 -43.35 4.73 18.12
CA ARG A 93 -43.44 5.98 17.34
C ARG A 93 -42.88 7.16 18.13
N ARG A 94 -41.88 7.83 17.56
CA ARG A 94 -41.24 9.03 18.12
C ARG A 94 -42.03 10.28 17.74
N VAL A 95 -42.08 11.27 18.64
CA VAL A 95 -42.83 12.51 18.47
C VAL A 95 -41.87 13.66 18.20
N ASN A 96 -41.61 13.93 16.92
CA ASN A 96 -40.70 15.00 16.49
C ASN A 96 -41.44 16.35 16.49
N ARG A 97 -41.18 17.17 17.51
CA ARG A 97 -41.72 18.54 17.58
C ARG A 97 -40.86 19.49 16.76
N GLY A 98 -41.33 19.88 15.58
CA GLY A 98 -40.80 21.01 14.81
C GLY A 98 -41.44 22.33 15.22
N GLU A 99 -40.95 23.45 14.70
CA GLU A 99 -41.43 24.79 15.07
C GLU A 99 -42.90 25.04 14.68
N ASN A 100 -43.37 24.44 13.57
CA ASN A 100 -44.72 24.62 13.03
C ASN A 100 -45.59 23.34 13.03
N SER A 101 -45.04 22.16 13.37
CA SER A 101 -45.81 20.91 13.40
C SER A 101 -45.18 19.83 14.28
N THR A 102 -46.03 19.00 14.88
CA THR A 102 -45.63 17.80 15.62
C THR A 102 -45.81 16.59 14.71
N LEU A 103 -44.71 15.99 14.26
CA LEU A 103 -44.71 14.84 13.36
C LEU A 103 -44.42 13.54 14.10
N VAL A 104 -45.27 12.55 13.93
CA VAL A 104 -45.13 11.22 14.55
C VAL A 104 -44.48 10.26 13.56
N SER A 105 -43.21 9.92 13.78
CA SER A 105 -42.41 9.01 12.93
C SER A 105 -42.22 7.65 13.60
N LEU A 106 -42.28 6.55 12.85
CA LEU A 106 -41.99 5.24 13.41
C LEU A 106 -40.48 5.15 13.80
N ASP A 107 -40.20 4.68 15.02
CA ASP A 107 -38.86 4.60 15.61
C ASP A 107 -38.28 3.19 15.50
N SER A 108 -39.07 2.20 15.96
CA SER A 108 -38.66 0.80 16.03
C SER A 108 -39.85 -0.16 16.05
N ILE A 109 -39.63 -1.38 15.54
CA ILE A 109 -40.60 -2.49 15.56
C ILE A 109 -39.94 -3.63 16.34
N GLU A 110 -40.62 -4.10 17.39
CA GLU A 110 -40.19 -5.19 18.26
C GLU A 110 -41.09 -6.40 18.06
N ILE A 111 -40.49 -7.53 17.70
CA ILE A 111 -41.18 -8.79 17.43
C ILE A 111 -40.98 -9.74 18.62
N ARG A 112 -42.10 -10.16 19.20
CA ARG A 112 -42.16 -11.02 20.39
C ARG A 112 -42.50 -12.47 20.03
N HIS A 113 -43.34 -12.67 19.02
CA HIS A 113 -43.75 -14.00 18.58
C HIS A 113 -42.55 -14.89 18.25
N ALA A 114 -42.60 -16.16 18.64
CA ALA A 114 -41.47 -17.09 18.55
C ALA A 114 -41.27 -17.63 17.13
N ALA A 115 -42.34 -18.11 16.49
CA ALA A 115 -42.26 -18.65 15.12
C ALA A 115 -41.88 -17.56 14.11
N THR A 116 -42.55 -16.40 14.13
CA THR A 116 -42.21 -15.24 13.28
C THR A 116 -40.73 -14.83 13.40
N ARG A 117 -40.12 -14.94 14.59
CA ARG A 117 -38.69 -14.67 14.75
C ARG A 117 -37.81 -15.70 14.03
N GLN A 118 -38.17 -16.99 14.01
CA GLN A 118 -37.42 -18.01 13.26
C GLN A 118 -37.52 -17.79 11.76
N VAL A 119 -38.71 -17.45 11.24
CA VAL A 119 -38.90 -17.12 9.82
C VAL A 119 -38.00 -15.95 9.40
N LEU A 120 -38.01 -14.86 10.17
CA LEU A 120 -37.19 -13.69 9.88
C LEU A 120 -35.69 -13.93 10.09
N LEU A 121 -35.29 -14.80 11.04
CA LEU A 121 -33.90 -15.25 11.16
C LEU A 121 -33.45 -16.06 9.94
N ASN A 122 -34.33 -16.86 9.34
CA ASN A 122 -34.02 -17.56 8.08
C ASN A 122 -33.89 -16.58 6.91
N VAL A 123 -34.83 -15.64 6.75
CA VAL A 123 -34.82 -14.62 5.67
C VAL A 123 -33.58 -13.71 5.74
N PHE A 124 -33.20 -13.27 6.95
CA PHE A 124 -32.06 -12.38 7.18
C PHE A 124 -30.76 -13.10 7.59
N SER A 125 -30.71 -14.43 7.48
CA SER A 125 -29.60 -15.30 7.93
C SER A 125 -28.21 -14.93 7.40
N MET A 126 -28.15 -14.25 6.26
CA MET A 126 -26.90 -13.81 5.60
C MET A 126 -26.28 -12.54 6.22
N TYR A 127 -26.87 -11.92 7.24
CA TYR A 127 -26.39 -10.66 7.82
C TYR A 127 -25.72 -10.86 9.19
N ASP A 128 -24.41 -10.59 9.25
CA ASP A 128 -23.59 -10.65 10.46
C ASP A 128 -24.13 -9.72 11.57
N GLY A 129 -24.75 -10.30 12.60
CA GLY A 129 -25.22 -9.58 13.79
C GLY A 129 -26.38 -10.24 14.54
N PHE A 130 -27.19 -11.06 13.87
CA PHE A 130 -28.35 -11.71 14.50
C PHE A 130 -27.94 -12.94 15.34
N VAL A 131 -27.63 -12.72 16.61
CA VAL A 131 -27.46 -13.80 17.59
C VAL A 131 -28.82 -14.44 17.87
N GLY A 132 -29.04 -15.67 17.41
CA GLY A 132 -30.33 -16.41 17.48
C GLY A 132 -30.85 -16.80 18.87
N VAL A 133 -30.39 -16.13 19.94
CA VAL A 133 -30.73 -16.38 21.36
C VAL A 133 -31.59 -15.25 21.96
N ILE A 134 -31.77 -14.13 21.24
CA ILE A 134 -32.43 -12.94 21.78
C ILE A 134 -33.96 -13.14 21.86
N ARG A 135 -34.54 -12.88 23.04
CA ARG A 135 -35.98 -13.04 23.32
C ARG A 135 -36.90 -12.08 22.54
N HIS A 136 -36.38 -10.97 22.05
CA HIS A 136 -37.12 -9.93 21.31
C HIS A 136 -36.26 -9.46 20.13
N LEU A 137 -36.81 -9.46 18.92
CA LEU A 137 -36.11 -9.00 17.72
C LEU A 137 -36.53 -7.57 17.42
N VAL A 138 -35.59 -6.60 17.43
CA VAL A 138 -35.91 -5.17 17.28
C VAL A 138 -35.26 -4.60 16.03
N PHE A 139 -36.11 -4.14 15.11
CA PHE A 139 -35.71 -3.35 13.94
C PHE A 139 -35.90 -1.85 14.24
N LYS A 140 -35.10 -0.99 13.59
CA LYS A 140 -35.19 0.47 13.72
C LYS A 140 -35.41 1.12 12.35
N ALA A 141 -36.05 2.29 12.36
CA ALA A 141 -36.14 3.13 11.17
C ALA A 141 -34.74 3.49 10.63
N PRO A 142 -34.54 3.56 9.30
CA PRO A 142 -35.53 3.47 8.22
C PRO A 142 -35.76 2.04 7.68
N PHE A 143 -35.64 0.99 8.51
CA PHE A 143 -36.00 -0.39 8.15
C PHE A 143 -35.26 -0.98 6.92
N HIS A 144 -34.04 -0.49 6.66
CA HIS A 144 -33.19 -0.84 5.51
C HIS A 144 -33.04 -2.35 5.25
N VAL A 145 -33.06 -3.19 6.29
CA VAL A 145 -32.97 -4.66 6.17
C VAL A 145 -34.15 -5.23 5.37
N PHE A 146 -35.36 -4.69 5.56
CA PHE A 146 -36.54 -5.10 4.78
C PHE A 146 -36.52 -4.52 3.37
N PHE A 147 -35.95 -3.33 3.16
CA PHE A 147 -35.85 -2.71 1.83
C PHE A 147 -34.98 -3.56 0.88
N TRP A 148 -33.80 -4.00 1.33
CA TRP A 148 -32.86 -4.77 0.48
C TRP A 148 -33.25 -6.25 0.27
N HIS A 149 -34.14 -6.80 1.10
CA HIS A 149 -34.59 -8.19 1.04
C HIS A 149 -36.11 -8.31 0.88
N TRP A 150 -36.76 -7.28 0.30
CA TRP A 150 -38.21 -7.21 0.25
C TRP A 150 -38.82 -8.44 -0.41
N ASP A 151 -38.30 -8.83 -1.58
CA ASP A 151 -38.83 -9.95 -2.37
C ASP A 151 -38.75 -11.27 -1.59
N ARG A 152 -37.62 -11.54 -0.91
CA ARG A 152 -37.44 -12.72 -0.06
C ARG A 152 -38.33 -12.72 1.18
N PHE A 153 -38.60 -11.54 1.74
CA PHE A 153 -39.54 -11.39 2.84
C PHE A 153 -40.97 -11.64 2.35
N ASP A 154 -41.34 -11.13 1.17
CA ASP A 154 -42.66 -11.35 0.55
C ASP A 154 -42.88 -12.83 0.21
N GLU A 155 -41.88 -13.49 -0.40
CA GLU A 155 -41.85 -14.94 -0.61
C GLU A 155 -42.00 -15.72 0.71
N ALA A 156 -41.35 -15.29 1.79
CA ALA A 156 -41.49 -15.95 3.09
C ALA A 156 -42.87 -15.73 3.73
N VAL A 157 -43.50 -14.57 3.55
CA VAL A 157 -44.89 -14.34 3.99
C VAL A 157 -45.88 -15.19 3.18
N ALA A 158 -45.65 -15.37 1.89
CA ALA A 158 -46.50 -16.19 1.02
C ALA A 158 -46.37 -17.70 1.28
N ASN A 159 -45.16 -18.18 1.57
CA ASN A 159 -44.85 -19.60 1.76
C ASN A 159 -44.99 -20.08 3.22
N GLU A 160 -45.19 -19.21 4.20
CA GLU A 160 -45.39 -19.61 5.60
C GLU A 160 -46.63 -20.50 5.77
N GLU A 161 -46.47 -21.71 6.32
CA GLU A 161 -47.56 -22.69 6.47
C GLU A 161 -48.45 -22.40 7.69
N ASP A 162 -47.90 -21.90 8.80
CA ASP A 162 -48.66 -21.69 10.04
C ASP A 162 -49.58 -20.46 9.95
N PRO A 163 -50.91 -20.59 10.11
CA PRO A 163 -51.86 -19.50 9.89
C PRO A 163 -51.68 -18.34 10.87
N GLU A 164 -51.28 -18.58 12.13
CA GLU A 164 -51.08 -17.49 13.10
C GLU A 164 -49.77 -16.74 12.83
N THR A 165 -48.69 -17.45 12.52
CA THR A 165 -47.43 -16.84 12.06
C THR A 165 -47.63 -16.05 10.77
N ARG A 166 -48.43 -16.56 9.81
CA ARG A 166 -48.78 -15.87 8.57
C ARG A 166 -49.55 -14.58 8.84
N LYS A 167 -50.56 -14.56 9.73
CA LYS A 167 -51.26 -13.33 10.15
C LYS A 167 -50.28 -12.27 10.69
N VAL A 168 -49.38 -12.67 11.60
CA VAL A 168 -48.37 -11.77 12.18
C VAL A 168 -47.40 -11.25 11.12
N LEU A 169 -46.96 -12.09 10.18
CA LEU A 169 -46.09 -11.70 9.06
C LEU A 169 -46.79 -10.73 8.10
N VAL A 170 -48.07 -10.95 7.77
CA VAL A 170 -48.85 -10.05 6.90
C VAL A 170 -49.09 -8.69 7.58
N ALA A 171 -49.40 -8.68 8.88
CA ALA A 171 -49.51 -7.43 9.66
C ALA A 171 -48.18 -6.65 9.69
N LEU A 172 -47.05 -7.33 9.91
CA LEU A 172 -45.71 -6.75 9.83
C LEU A 172 -45.42 -6.20 8.42
N ARG A 173 -45.76 -6.97 7.37
CA ARG A 173 -45.57 -6.59 5.97
C ARG A 173 -46.32 -5.31 5.62
N ALA A 174 -47.58 -5.18 6.00
CA ALA A 174 -48.38 -3.97 5.74
C ALA A 174 -47.72 -2.72 6.38
N VAL A 175 -47.34 -2.81 7.66
CA VAL A 175 -46.67 -1.73 8.39
C VAL A 175 -45.36 -1.32 7.72
N VAL A 176 -44.49 -2.28 7.39
CA VAL A 176 -43.17 -1.97 6.81
C VAL A 176 -43.29 -1.51 5.35
N LYS A 177 -44.20 -2.08 4.55
CA LYS A 177 -44.46 -1.64 3.16
C LYS A 177 -44.85 -0.17 3.11
N ARG A 178 -45.74 0.26 4.03
CA ARG A 178 -46.22 1.64 4.12
C ARG A 178 -45.12 2.64 4.46
N GLU A 179 -44.28 2.34 5.45
CA GLU A 179 -43.17 3.22 5.85
C GLU A 179 -42.03 3.24 4.79
N LEU A 180 -41.89 2.19 3.97
CA LEU A 180 -40.93 2.12 2.86
C LEU A 180 -41.48 2.59 1.50
N ALA A 181 -42.77 2.87 1.36
CA ALA A 181 -43.41 3.15 0.07
C ALA A 181 -42.78 4.33 -0.67
N GLU A 182 -42.50 5.43 0.03
CA GLU A 182 -41.79 6.60 -0.51
C GLU A 182 -40.37 6.22 -0.96
N ALA A 183 -39.64 5.44 -0.16
CA ALA A 183 -38.30 5.00 -0.49
C ALA A 183 -38.26 4.08 -1.72
N PHE A 184 -39.23 3.17 -1.88
CA PHE A 184 -39.33 2.32 -3.07
C PHE A 184 -39.65 3.14 -4.33
N ALA A 185 -40.63 4.04 -4.27
CA ALA A 185 -41.02 4.86 -5.41
C ALA A 185 -39.89 5.82 -5.82
N ILE A 186 -39.48 6.72 -4.92
CA ILE A 186 -38.55 7.81 -5.24
C ILE A 186 -37.15 7.26 -5.55
N SER A 187 -36.64 6.27 -4.80
CA SER A 187 -35.28 5.78 -5.08
C SER A 187 -35.19 4.98 -6.39
N LYS A 188 -36.25 4.28 -6.81
CA LYS A 188 -36.31 3.59 -8.11
C LYS A 188 -36.37 4.58 -9.28
N GLU A 189 -37.17 5.65 -9.15
CA GLU A 189 -37.29 6.73 -10.15
C GLU A 189 -35.99 7.54 -10.29
N LEU A 190 -35.34 7.87 -9.17
CA LEU A 190 -34.03 8.54 -9.21
C LEU A 190 -32.96 7.64 -9.83
N ALA A 191 -32.92 6.36 -9.44
CA ALA A 191 -31.94 5.39 -9.93
C ALA A 191 -32.06 5.11 -11.43
N SER A 192 -33.27 4.99 -11.99
CA SER A 192 -33.47 4.83 -13.45
C SER A 192 -32.99 6.06 -14.23
N ASN A 193 -33.10 7.25 -13.65
CA ASN A 193 -32.55 8.50 -14.18
C ASN A 193 -31.04 8.70 -13.88
N GLY A 194 -30.35 7.69 -13.29
CA GLY A 194 -28.92 7.74 -12.97
C GLY A 194 -28.53 8.75 -11.88
N VAL A 195 -29.50 9.22 -11.08
CA VAL A 195 -29.34 10.22 -10.03
C VAL A 195 -29.75 9.68 -8.66
N ILE A 196 -29.41 10.40 -7.59
CA ILE A 196 -29.86 10.09 -6.23
C ILE A 196 -29.89 11.37 -5.37
N SER A 197 -30.79 11.41 -4.38
CA SER A 197 -30.84 12.43 -3.31
C SER A 197 -30.18 11.88 -2.05
N SER A 198 -29.55 12.74 -1.22
CA SER A 198 -28.82 12.26 -0.04
C SER A 198 -29.70 11.51 0.98
N MET A 199 -31.01 11.80 1.01
CA MET A 199 -31.97 11.13 1.92
C MET A 199 -32.21 9.64 1.56
N PHE A 200 -32.06 9.29 0.29
CA PHE A 200 -32.20 7.92 -0.23
C PHE A 200 -30.86 7.27 -0.57
N LEU A 201 -29.73 7.92 -0.25
CA LEU A 201 -28.39 7.46 -0.62
C LEU A 201 -28.08 6.04 -0.13
N TRP A 202 -28.67 5.63 0.99
CA TRP A 202 -28.52 4.29 1.58
C TRP A 202 -29.19 3.17 0.76
N THR A 203 -30.20 3.44 -0.05
CA THR A 203 -30.91 2.39 -0.81
C THR A 203 -29.99 1.73 -1.83
N LEU A 204 -29.06 2.50 -2.42
CA LEU A 204 -28.05 2.04 -3.38
C LEU A 204 -27.04 1.05 -2.80
N PHE A 205 -26.85 1.01 -1.48
CA PHE A 205 -25.71 0.34 -0.84
C PHE A 205 -26.11 -0.88 -0.02
N ALA A 206 -26.84 -1.83 -0.62
CA ALA A 206 -27.15 -3.11 0.01
C ALA A 206 -25.86 -3.84 0.45
N PRO A 207 -25.68 -4.21 1.74
CA PRO A 207 -24.58 -5.06 2.17
C PRO A 207 -24.51 -6.37 1.38
N GLY A 208 -23.28 -6.76 1.02
CA GLY A 208 -22.97 -7.79 0.02
C GLY A 208 -22.74 -7.26 -1.40
N SER A 209 -23.26 -6.08 -1.76
CA SER A 209 -23.05 -5.50 -3.10
C SER A 209 -21.60 -5.04 -3.33
N ILE A 210 -21.17 -5.08 -4.60
CA ILE A 210 -19.87 -4.55 -5.02
C ILE A 210 -20.01 -3.06 -5.39
N VAL A 211 -19.19 -2.23 -4.76
CA VAL A 211 -19.10 -0.80 -5.03
C VAL A 211 -17.76 -0.44 -5.63
N TYR A 212 -17.78 0.48 -6.59
CA TYR A 212 -16.62 1.12 -7.17
C TYR A 212 -16.28 2.41 -6.42
N GLY A 213 -14.99 2.71 -6.32
CA GLY A 213 -14.46 4.00 -5.90
C GLY A 213 -13.02 4.20 -6.38
N ARG A 214 -12.45 5.38 -6.15
CA ARG A 214 -11.06 5.70 -6.55
C ARG A 214 -10.22 6.13 -5.35
N GLU A 215 -9.09 5.46 -5.15
CA GLU A 215 -8.12 5.71 -4.08
C GLU A 215 -6.87 6.40 -4.63
N GLY A 216 -6.92 7.73 -4.69
CA GLY A 216 -5.88 8.54 -5.33
C GLY A 216 -5.93 8.38 -6.84
N MET A 217 -5.03 7.56 -7.39
CA MET A 217 -5.00 7.21 -8.82
C MET A 217 -5.45 5.76 -9.10
N HIS A 218 -5.81 5.01 -8.06
CA HIS A 218 -6.20 3.61 -8.19
C HIS A 218 -7.70 3.42 -8.17
N ASP A 219 -8.23 2.89 -9.26
CA ASP A 219 -9.57 2.32 -9.31
C ASP A 219 -9.67 1.14 -8.32
N ARG A 220 -10.76 1.04 -7.57
CA ARG A 220 -10.96 0.06 -6.48
C ARG A 220 -12.38 -0.51 -6.54
N PHE A 221 -12.52 -1.81 -6.33
CA PHE A 221 -13.77 -2.40 -5.85
C PHE A 221 -13.69 -2.68 -4.35
N TYR A 222 -14.84 -2.57 -3.68
CA TYR A 222 -15.07 -2.99 -2.31
C TYR A 222 -16.41 -3.73 -2.23
N VAL A 223 -16.63 -4.54 -1.19
CA VAL A 223 -17.94 -5.11 -0.85
C VAL A 223 -18.55 -4.28 0.29
N VAL A 224 -19.81 -3.89 0.20
CA VAL A 224 -20.49 -3.21 1.31
C VAL A 224 -20.69 -4.18 2.46
N ASP A 225 -20.24 -3.77 3.65
CA ASP A 225 -20.23 -4.55 4.88
C ASP A 225 -21.39 -4.15 5.79
N ALA A 226 -21.57 -2.84 5.99
CA ALA A 226 -22.71 -2.25 6.68
C ALA A 226 -22.90 -0.79 6.25
N VAL A 227 -24.13 -0.30 6.32
CA VAL A 227 -24.47 1.12 6.12
C VAL A 227 -24.91 1.72 7.45
N GLN A 228 -24.42 2.93 7.75
CA GLN A 228 -24.80 3.74 8.90
C GLN A 228 -25.42 5.04 8.36
N VAL A 229 -26.66 5.33 8.74
CA VAL A 229 -27.40 6.51 8.26
C VAL A 229 -27.58 7.47 9.43
N ASP A 230 -26.80 8.56 9.43
CA ASP A 230 -26.95 9.67 10.36
C ASP A 230 -27.77 10.81 9.69
N PRO A 231 -28.42 11.70 10.47
CA PRO A 231 -29.11 12.87 9.92
C PRO A 231 -28.24 13.83 9.07
N PHE A 232 -26.91 13.69 9.12
CA PHE A 232 -25.94 14.58 8.46
C PHE A 232 -25.04 13.87 7.42
N GLN A 233 -25.00 12.54 7.41
CA GLN A 233 -24.07 11.75 6.58
C GLN A 233 -24.54 10.30 6.40
N THR A 234 -24.14 9.66 5.29
CA THR A 234 -24.20 8.21 5.12
C THR A 234 -22.80 7.62 5.26
N GLY A 235 -22.56 6.84 6.30
CA GLY A 235 -21.33 6.08 6.53
C GLY A 235 -21.39 4.69 5.89
N LEU A 236 -20.40 4.33 5.09
CA LEU A 236 -20.23 2.99 4.53
C LEU A 236 -19.05 2.29 5.19
N ASN A 237 -19.28 1.09 5.74
CA ASN A 237 -18.24 0.14 6.05
C ASN A 237 -18.04 -0.76 4.83
N LEU A 238 -16.80 -0.87 4.34
CA LEU A 238 -16.46 -1.46 3.05
C LEU A 238 -15.34 -2.50 3.18
N ARG A 239 -15.64 -3.78 2.96
CA ARG A 239 -14.68 -4.89 2.97
C ARG A 239 -13.86 -4.95 1.68
N PHE A 240 -12.58 -5.28 1.82
CA PHE A 240 -11.66 -5.65 0.75
C PHE A 240 -10.67 -6.73 1.22
N VAL A 241 -9.84 -7.25 0.33
CA VAL A 241 -8.84 -8.28 0.64
C VAL A 241 -7.46 -7.65 0.83
N ASP A 242 -6.81 -7.96 1.95
CA ASP A 242 -5.43 -7.55 2.25
C ASP A 242 -4.59 -8.74 2.72
N TRP A 243 -3.27 -8.60 2.75
CA TRP A 243 -2.31 -9.63 3.18
C TRP A 243 -1.65 -9.21 4.50
N THR A 244 -1.84 -10.01 5.54
CA THR A 244 -1.44 -9.65 6.92
C THR A 244 0.05 -9.82 7.22
N GLY A 245 0.82 -10.37 6.28
CA GLY A 245 2.15 -10.92 6.53
C GLY A 245 2.17 -12.44 6.70
N CYS A 246 1.05 -13.07 7.07
CA CYS A 246 0.98 -14.53 7.23
C CYS A 246 -0.24 -15.20 6.57
N ARG A 247 -1.30 -14.45 6.27
CA ARG A 247 -2.46 -14.94 5.51
C ARG A 247 -3.17 -13.79 4.78
N PHE A 248 -3.97 -14.12 3.77
CA PHE A 248 -4.97 -13.17 3.26
C PHE A 248 -6.12 -13.04 4.27
N GLY A 249 -6.77 -11.89 4.32
CA GLY A 249 -7.88 -11.63 5.22
C GLY A 249 -8.78 -10.47 4.78
N GLY A 250 -9.97 -10.41 5.36
CA GLY A 250 -10.91 -9.31 5.16
C GLY A 250 -10.50 -8.07 5.95
N ALA A 251 -10.39 -6.94 5.26
CA ALA A 251 -10.07 -5.63 5.80
C ALA A 251 -11.24 -4.66 5.54
N SER A 252 -11.81 -4.05 6.57
CA SER A 252 -12.93 -3.09 6.45
C SER A 252 -12.46 -1.63 6.52
N LYS A 253 -12.78 -0.84 5.49
CA LYS A 253 -12.53 0.61 5.40
C LYS A 253 -13.84 1.38 5.63
N HIS A 254 -13.82 2.41 6.48
CA HIS A 254 -14.96 3.32 6.63
C HIS A 254 -14.84 4.51 5.67
N ILE A 255 -15.95 4.89 5.01
CA ILE A 255 -16.08 6.09 4.18
C ILE A 255 -17.38 6.79 4.54
N SER A 256 -17.31 8.03 5.02
CA SER A 256 -18.48 8.90 5.18
C SER A 256 -18.72 9.71 3.91
N MET A 257 -19.99 9.76 3.48
CA MET A 257 -20.51 10.65 2.46
C MET A 257 -21.39 11.71 3.14
N PRO A 258 -21.01 13.00 3.13
CA PRO A 258 -21.84 14.05 3.72
C PRO A 258 -23.11 14.26 2.89
N ASN A 259 -24.20 14.64 3.57
CA ASN A 259 -25.46 14.96 2.91
C ASN A 259 -25.31 16.18 1.97
N PHE A 260 -26.16 16.23 0.94
CA PHE A 260 -26.09 17.23 -0.12
C PHE A 260 -27.48 17.67 -0.57
N PHE A 261 -27.60 18.93 -0.97
CA PHE A 261 -28.85 19.50 -1.46
C PHE A 261 -29.15 19.04 -2.89
N GLY A 262 -30.43 18.75 -3.16
CA GLY A 262 -30.91 18.31 -4.46
C GLY A 262 -30.45 16.89 -4.85
N THR A 263 -30.59 16.59 -6.14
CA THR A 263 -30.14 15.32 -6.72
C THR A 263 -28.72 15.44 -7.28
N ARG A 264 -27.99 14.33 -7.30
CA ARG A 264 -26.66 14.21 -7.94
C ARG A 264 -26.58 12.94 -8.78
N ARG A 265 -25.78 12.95 -9.85
CA ARG A 265 -25.48 11.74 -10.63
C ARG A 265 -24.78 10.70 -9.75
N ILE A 266 -25.21 9.45 -9.83
CA ILE A 266 -24.64 8.35 -9.02
C ILE A 266 -23.12 8.21 -9.27
N THR A 267 -22.69 8.35 -10.52
CA THR A 267 -21.26 8.31 -10.92
C THR A 267 -20.41 9.48 -10.41
N SER A 268 -21.02 10.52 -9.83
CA SER A 268 -20.31 11.66 -9.22
C SER A 268 -20.02 11.49 -7.72
N LEU A 269 -20.50 10.41 -7.11
CA LEU A 269 -20.23 10.06 -5.72
C LEU A 269 -18.79 9.56 -5.53
N ALA A 270 -18.25 9.69 -4.32
CA ALA A 270 -16.90 9.19 -3.99
C ALA A 270 -16.79 7.66 -4.05
N VAL A 271 -17.92 6.98 -3.84
CA VAL A 271 -18.16 5.54 -3.98
C VAL A 271 -19.58 5.35 -4.52
N TYR A 272 -19.79 4.42 -5.44
CA TYR A 272 -21.12 4.07 -5.98
C TYR A 272 -21.18 2.59 -6.41
N PRO A 273 -22.38 1.98 -6.58
CA PRO A 273 -22.49 0.58 -6.98
C PRO A 273 -21.84 0.32 -8.35
N ALA A 274 -21.09 -0.76 -8.48
CA ALA A 274 -20.29 -1.02 -9.69
C ALA A 274 -21.14 -1.23 -10.96
N THR A 275 -22.44 -1.45 -10.82
CA THR A 275 -23.42 -1.51 -11.93
C THR A 275 -23.56 -0.21 -12.71
N TYR A 276 -23.23 0.95 -12.13
CA TYR A 276 -23.29 2.26 -12.80
C TYR A 276 -21.94 2.67 -13.44
N LEU A 277 -21.03 1.73 -13.68
CA LEU A 277 -19.71 1.99 -14.25
C LEU A 277 -19.69 1.61 -15.73
N ASP A 278 -19.62 2.59 -16.63
CA ASP A 278 -19.69 2.39 -18.10
C ASP A 278 -18.68 1.35 -18.61
N ASP A 279 -17.48 1.34 -18.01
CA ASP A 279 -16.31 0.55 -18.39
C ASP A 279 -16.14 -0.72 -17.51
N LEU A 280 -17.23 -1.21 -16.88
CA LEU A 280 -17.23 -2.24 -15.82
C LEU A 280 -16.32 -3.44 -16.09
N LEU A 281 -16.49 -4.13 -17.22
CA LEU A 281 -15.73 -5.34 -17.56
C LEU A 281 -14.21 -5.08 -17.68
N LYS A 282 -13.83 -3.89 -18.15
CA LYS A 282 -12.44 -3.48 -18.35
C LYS A 282 -11.77 -3.10 -17.04
N VAL A 283 -12.48 -2.37 -16.16
CA VAL A 283 -12.02 -2.07 -14.80
C VAL A 283 -11.93 -3.35 -13.96
N GLN A 284 -12.90 -4.26 -14.11
CA GLN A 284 -12.89 -5.58 -13.48
C GLN A 284 -11.70 -6.44 -13.94
N ALA A 285 -11.44 -6.53 -15.24
CA ALA A 285 -10.28 -7.26 -15.77
C ALA A 285 -8.94 -6.69 -15.26
N SER A 286 -8.81 -5.37 -15.19
CA SER A 286 -7.65 -4.68 -14.61
C SER A 286 -7.48 -5.01 -13.12
N LEU A 287 -8.56 -4.95 -12.33
CA LEU A 287 -8.58 -5.32 -10.92
C LEU A 287 -8.23 -6.79 -10.68
N LEU A 288 -8.73 -7.72 -11.50
CA LEU A 288 -8.38 -9.14 -11.43
C LEU A 288 -6.90 -9.38 -11.76
N ALA A 289 -6.35 -8.73 -12.80
CA ALA A 289 -4.93 -8.84 -13.16
C ALA A 289 -4.02 -8.31 -12.03
N ARG A 290 -4.36 -7.15 -11.45
CA ARG A 290 -3.69 -6.60 -10.27
C ARG A 290 -3.84 -7.49 -9.04
N GLY A 291 -5.00 -8.11 -8.84
CA GLY A 291 -5.25 -9.05 -7.75
C GLY A 291 -4.39 -10.31 -7.85
N ARG A 292 -4.25 -10.89 -9.04
CA ARG A 292 -3.30 -11.98 -9.31
C ARG A 292 -1.86 -11.56 -8.98
N LYS A 293 -1.47 -10.34 -9.37
CA LYS A 293 -0.14 -9.77 -9.06
C LYS A 293 0.06 -9.55 -7.55
N PHE A 294 -0.93 -9.01 -6.85
CA PHE A 294 -0.91 -8.85 -5.39
C PHE A 294 -0.77 -10.19 -4.68
N ALA A 295 -1.52 -11.22 -5.11
CA ALA A 295 -1.42 -12.57 -4.57
C ALA A 295 -0.03 -13.19 -4.80
N GLY A 296 0.54 -13.02 -5.99
CA GLY A 296 1.91 -13.46 -6.32
C GLY A 296 3.03 -12.72 -5.59
N LEU A 297 2.74 -11.56 -4.96
CA LEU A 297 3.68 -10.80 -4.12
C LEU A 297 3.50 -11.07 -2.61
N ALA A 298 2.68 -12.06 -2.23
CA ALA A 298 2.58 -12.52 -0.85
C ALA A 298 3.83 -13.31 -0.42
N GLY A 299 4.17 -13.25 0.87
CA GLY A 299 5.42 -13.80 1.40
C GLY A 299 6.55 -12.75 1.41
N MET A 300 7.75 -13.18 1.00
CA MET A 300 8.96 -12.36 0.96
C MET A 300 9.51 -12.29 -0.47
N HIS A 301 9.70 -11.09 -1.03
CA HIS A 301 10.15 -10.89 -2.41
C HIS A 301 11.13 -9.74 -2.55
N TYR A 302 12.24 -9.95 -3.27
CA TYR A 302 13.10 -8.86 -3.75
C TYR A 302 12.68 -8.48 -5.18
N LYS A 303 12.34 -7.20 -5.41
CA LYS A 303 11.74 -6.71 -6.65
C LYS A 303 12.27 -5.31 -7.02
N SER A 304 12.11 -4.92 -8.28
CA SER A 304 12.29 -3.53 -8.71
C SER A 304 10.98 -2.74 -8.49
N TYR A 305 11.10 -1.42 -8.27
CA TYR A 305 9.96 -0.53 -8.17
C TYR A 305 10.22 0.80 -8.87
N ARG A 306 9.40 1.10 -9.88
CA ARG A 306 9.48 2.35 -10.64
C ARG A 306 8.75 3.48 -9.91
N SER A 307 9.47 4.56 -9.60
CA SER A 307 8.92 5.74 -8.93
C SER A 307 7.89 6.48 -9.80
N TRP A 308 7.05 7.33 -9.17
CA TRP A 308 6.07 8.15 -9.89
C TRP A 308 6.69 9.49 -10.29
N SER A 309 6.98 9.66 -11.58
CA SER A 309 7.59 10.87 -12.16
C SER A 309 6.67 12.10 -12.18
N GLY A 310 5.37 11.94 -11.90
CA GLY A 310 4.38 13.03 -11.90
C GLY A 310 4.35 13.92 -10.65
N ALA A 311 5.44 14.01 -9.89
CA ALA A 311 5.59 14.99 -8.82
C ALA A 311 5.84 16.39 -9.40
N LYS A 312 5.20 17.43 -8.87
CA LYS A 312 5.35 18.81 -9.36
C LYS A 312 6.82 19.24 -9.31
N ALA A 313 7.30 19.86 -10.39
CA ALA A 313 8.66 20.39 -10.49
C ALA A 313 8.95 21.34 -9.31
N GLY A 314 10.00 21.03 -8.55
CA GLY A 314 10.36 21.72 -7.30
C GLY A 314 10.91 20.80 -6.20
N SER A 315 10.57 19.51 -6.21
CA SER A 315 11.29 18.48 -5.45
C SER A 315 12.47 17.92 -6.25
N SER A 316 13.65 17.84 -5.64
CA SER A 316 14.92 17.39 -6.25
C SER A 316 15.02 15.88 -6.51
N ASP A 317 13.88 15.21 -6.73
CA ASP A 317 13.73 13.75 -6.89
C ASP A 317 13.34 13.41 -8.35
N GLN A 318 13.75 14.26 -9.30
CA GLN A 318 13.45 14.14 -10.74
C GLN A 318 14.53 13.36 -11.50
N GLN A 319 14.71 12.08 -11.16
CA GLN A 319 15.35 11.10 -12.05
C GLN A 319 14.55 9.80 -12.06
N HIS A 320 14.70 9.01 -13.12
CA HIS A 320 14.05 7.70 -13.28
C HIS A 320 14.71 6.65 -12.37
N GLU A 321 14.52 6.81 -11.06
CA GLU A 321 15.10 5.92 -10.06
C GLU A 321 14.18 4.72 -9.84
N GLU A 322 14.47 3.65 -10.57
CA GLU A 322 13.99 2.31 -10.23
C GLU A 322 14.67 1.86 -8.94
N SER A 323 13.92 1.88 -7.85
CA SER A 323 14.43 1.50 -6.53
C SER A 323 14.30 0.00 -6.33
N ARG A 324 15.40 -0.69 -6.01
CA ARG A 324 15.35 -2.06 -5.48
C ARG A 324 14.59 -2.05 -4.13
N ILE A 325 13.61 -2.93 -3.97
CA ILE A 325 12.76 -3.04 -2.77
C ILE A 325 12.65 -4.48 -2.29
N VAL A 326 12.54 -4.67 -0.97
CA VAL A 326 12.16 -5.97 -0.37
C VAL A 326 10.72 -5.86 0.14
N LEU A 327 9.81 -6.65 -0.43
CA LEU A 327 8.47 -6.84 0.10
C LEU A 327 8.54 -7.90 1.19
N ASP A 328 8.46 -7.48 2.45
CA ASP A 328 8.36 -8.37 3.61
C ASP A 328 7.34 -7.80 4.61
N THR A 329 6.09 -7.96 4.21
CA THR A 329 4.89 -7.60 4.98
C THR A 329 4.85 -8.26 6.36
N SER A 330 5.47 -9.44 6.52
CA SER A 330 5.49 -10.20 7.77
C SER A 330 6.40 -9.58 8.83
N GLU A 331 7.58 -9.12 8.45
CA GLU A 331 8.50 -8.43 9.35
C GLU A 331 8.00 -7.01 9.68
N HIS A 332 7.37 -6.34 8.71
CA HIS A 332 6.65 -5.09 8.98
C HIS A 332 5.56 -5.26 10.06
N ALA A 333 4.82 -6.38 10.04
CA ALA A 333 3.74 -6.65 10.98
C ALA A 333 4.21 -6.90 12.42
N ARG A 334 5.42 -7.47 12.60
CA ARG A 334 6.04 -7.75 13.92
C ARG A 334 6.52 -6.51 14.66
N ARG A 335 6.84 -5.42 13.97
CA ARG A 335 7.52 -4.27 14.57
C ARG A 335 6.67 -3.56 15.63
N PRO A 336 7.23 -3.20 16.81
CA PRO A 336 6.52 -2.45 17.83
C PRO A 336 5.91 -1.15 17.27
N ARG A 337 4.59 -1.01 17.40
CA ARG A 337 3.82 0.08 16.77
C ARG A 337 3.92 1.36 17.59
N THR A 338 5.06 2.05 17.49
CA THR A 338 5.42 3.27 18.25
C THR A 338 4.65 4.54 17.85
N GLN A 339 3.40 4.42 17.36
CA GLN A 339 2.50 5.55 17.10
C GLN A 339 1.13 5.33 17.76
N PRO A 340 0.54 6.35 18.42
CA PRO A 340 -0.79 6.24 19.03
C PRO A 340 -1.89 5.84 18.04
N LEU A 341 -2.86 5.07 18.54
CA LEU A 341 -3.92 4.45 17.74
C LEU A 341 -4.73 5.44 16.86
N TRP A 342 -4.84 6.71 17.29
CA TRP A 342 -5.60 7.76 16.59
C TRP A 342 -4.83 8.44 15.44
N LYS A 343 -3.54 8.14 15.22
CA LYS A 343 -2.81 8.56 14.00
C LYS A 343 -2.88 7.53 12.85
N ARG A 344 -3.67 6.46 12.99
CA ARG A 344 -3.69 5.30 12.06
C ARG A 344 -4.44 5.53 10.73
N CYS A 345 -4.68 6.76 10.30
CA CYS A 345 -5.14 7.04 8.93
C CYS A 345 -3.91 7.01 8.01
N GLN A 346 -3.80 6.11 7.03
CA GLN A 346 -4.86 5.78 6.06
C GLN A 346 -5.53 4.40 6.19
N HIS A 347 -4.97 3.45 6.96
CA HIS A 347 -5.47 2.06 7.02
C HIS A 347 -5.51 1.50 8.46
N GLY A 348 -6.24 2.19 9.34
CA GLY A 348 -6.41 1.85 10.76
C GLY A 348 -7.39 0.71 11.01
N ILE A 349 -7.28 -0.38 10.26
CA ILE A 349 -8.34 -1.37 10.08
C ILE A 349 -8.27 -2.52 11.10
N PRO A 350 -9.41 -2.97 11.67
CA PRO A 350 -9.54 -4.28 12.31
C PRO A 350 -9.63 -5.38 11.22
N LEU A 351 -8.67 -6.30 11.19
CA LEU A 351 -8.69 -7.47 10.32
C LEU A 351 -9.55 -8.57 10.95
N HIS A 352 -10.86 -8.55 10.69
CA HIS A 352 -11.74 -9.64 11.10
C HIS A 352 -11.42 -10.89 10.27
N THR A 353 -10.95 -11.94 10.94
CA THR A 353 -10.75 -13.25 10.29
C THR A 353 -12.08 -14.02 10.25
N PHE A 354 -13.09 -13.42 9.64
CA PHE A 354 -14.21 -14.19 9.12
C PHE A 354 -13.75 -14.93 7.87
N LEU A 355 -14.21 -16.18 7.73
CA LEU A 355 -13.81 -17.05 6.63
C LEU A 355 -14.37 -16.49 5.32
N ILE A 356 -13.50 -15.81 4.57
CA ILE A 356 -13.64 -15.74 3.12
C ILE A 356 -13.65 -17.20 2.64
N SER A 357 -14.81 -17.68 2.17
CA SER A 357 -14.93 -19.01 1.56
C SER A 357 -13.84 -19.18 0.49
N GLN A 358 -13.11 -20.30 0.57
CA GLN A 358 -11.82 -20.51 -0.09
C GLN A 358 -11.92 -20.82 -1.60
N GLU A 359 -12.75 -20.07 -2.31
CA GLU A 359 -12.74 -20.01 -3.77
C GLU A 359 -11.87 -18.81 -4.18
N PRO A 360 -10.61 -19.03 -4.63
CA PRO A 360 -9.60 -17.97 -4.59
C PRO A 360 -9.68 -16.94 -5.71
N ILE A 361 -10.46 -17.20 -6.77
CA ILE A 361 -10.37 -16.48 -8.05
C ILE A 361 -11.24 -15.21 -8.06
N ASP A 362 -12.48 -15.31 -7.62
CA ASP A 362 -13.50 -14.25 -7.81
C ASP A 362 -13.31 -13.02 -6.92
N LYS A 363 -12.49 -13.14 -5.87
CA LYS A 363 -12.25 -12.09 -4.87
C LYS A 363 -10.93 -11.33 -5.10
N LEU A 364 -10.16 -11.71 -6.11
CA LEU A 364 -8.91 -11.01 -6.50
C LEU A 364 -9.15 -9.55 -6.92
N GLN A 365 -10.33 -9.26 -7.48
CA GLN A 365 -10.76 -7.90 -7.82
C GLN A 365 -10.91 -6.96 -6.60
N LEU A 366 -10.93 -7.52 -5.38
CA LEU A 366 -11.02 -6.79 -4.11
C LEU A 366 -9.66 -6.60 -3.43
N CYS A 367 -8.54 -7.00 -4.05
CA CYS A 367 -7.22 -6.88 -3.43
C CYS A 367 -6.77 -5.41 -3.25
N ALA A 368 -5.89 -5.17 -2.26
CA ALA A 368 -5.26 -3.88 -2.07
C ALA A 368 -4.33 -3.53 -3.26
N PRO A 369 -4.37 -2.29 -3.80
CA PRO A 369 -3.48 -1.85 -4.88
C PRO A 369 -2.07 -1.47 -4.39
N LYS A 370 -1.81 -1.65 -3.08
CA LYS A 370 -0.55 -1.32 -2.43
C LYS A 370 -0.10 -2.43 -1.50
N VAL A 371 1.21 -2.68 -1.49
CA VAL A 371 1.89 -3.63 -0.59
C VAL A 371 2.86 -2.88 0.34
N TRP A 372 3.11 -3.42 1.53
CA TRP A 372 4.18 -2.92 2.40
C TRP A 372 5.51 -3.56 2.04
N GLY A 373 6.57 -2.76 2.05
CA GLY A 373 7.94 -3.22 1.86
C GLY A 373 8.96 -2.23 2.38
N TYR A 374 10.23 -2.56 2.19
CA TYR A 374 11.37 -1.76 2.57
C TYR A 374 12.08 -1.23 1.32
N SER A 375 12.32 0.08 1.26
CA SER A 375 13.20 0.66 0.23
C SER A 375 14.66 0.48 0.66
N MET A 376 15.43 -0.27 -0.13
CA MET A 376 16.87 -0.43 0.12
C MET A 376 17.60 0.92 0.02
N ARG A 377 17.23 1.75 -0.97
CA ARG A 377 17.79 3.10 -1.18
C ARG A 377 17.50 4.05 0.00
N THR A 378 16.25 4.15 0.46
CA THR A 378 15.89 5.09 1.54
C THR A 378 15.91 4.47 2.93
N LYS A 379 16.36 3.23 3.07
CA LYS A 379 16.52 2.45 4.31
C LYS A 379 15.29 2.52 5.23
N ALA A 380 14.10 2.45 4.64
CA ALA A 380 12.83 2.71 5.33
C ALA A 380 11.65 1.91 4.77
N TRP A 381 10.74 1.53 5.67
CA TRP A 381 9.45 0.90 5.36
C TRP A 381 8.48 1.92 4.72
N ARG A 382 7.84 1.51 3.61
CA ARG A 382 6.86 2.31 2.85
C ARG A 382 5.78 1.41 2.25
N THR A 383 4.72 2.02 1.70
CA THR A 383 3.80 1.35 0.80
C THR A 383 4.20 1.59 -0.65
N PHE A 384 4.05 0.56 -1.49
CA PHE A 384 4.42 0.56 -2.90
C PHE A 384 3.20 0.16 -3.74
N ASP A 385 2.98 0.85 -4.87
CA ASP A 385 1.88 0.56 -5.79
C ASP A 385 2.15 -0.76 -6.54
N VAL A 386 1.27 -1.76 -6.38
CA VAL A 386 1.42 -3.12 -6.95
C VAL A 386 1.68 -3.10 -8.46
N ASP A 387 1.03 -2.17 -9.16
CA ASP A 387 1.16 -2.00 -10.61
C ASP A 387 2.59 -1.63 -11.03
N ARG A 388 3.37 -0.92 -10.20
CA ARG A 388 4.76 -0.48 -10.49
C ARG A 388 5.85 -1.34 -9.85
N VAL A 389 5.49 -2.43 -9.17
CA VAL A 389 6.43 -3.50 -8.79
C VAL A 389 6.74 -4.33 -10.04
N SER A 390 8.00 -4.66 -10.29
CA SER A 390 8.42 -5.57 -11.36
C SER A 390 9.52 -6.51 -10.88
N ASP A 391 9.80 -7.55 -11.66
CA ASP A 391 11.00 -8.35 -11.46
C ASP A 391 12.27 -7.50 -11.67
N ILE A 392 13.40 -8.04 -11.22
CA ILE A 392 14.70 -7.37 -11.26
C ILE A 392 15.42 -7.73 -12.55
N GLU A 393 15.74 -6.70 -13.33
CA GLU A 393 16.81 -6.78 -14.32
C GLU A 393 18.15 -6.72 -13.56
N TRP A 394 18.84 -7.86 -13.52
CA TRP A 394 20.18 -8.04 -12.95
C TRP A 394 21.26 -7.70 -13.97
N ASN A 395 22.38 -7.13 -13.53
CA ASN A 395 23.49 -6.78 -14.41
C ASN A 395 24.82 -7.39 -13.95
N THR A 396 25.29 -8.44 -14.63
CA THR A 396 26.57 -9.14 -14.31
C THR A 396 27.82 -8.41 -14.82
N LYS A 397 27.66 -7.60 -15.87
CA LYS A 397 28.74 -6.89 -16.58
C LYS A 397 29.68 -6.07 -15.67
N PRO A 398 29.23 -5.43 -14.57
CA PRO A 398 30.14 -4.76 -13.63
C PRO A 398 31.23 -5.69 -13.09
N PHE A 399 30.91 -6.92 -12.70
CA PHE A 399 31.88 -7.90 -12.18
C PHE A 399 32.89 -8.35 -13.25
N GLU A 400 32.41 -8.53 -14.48
CA GLU A 400 33.26 -8.84 -15.64
C GLU A 400 34.23 -7.68 -15.92
N SER A 401 33.74 -6.44 -15.96
CA SER A 401 34.51 -5.21 -16.22
C SER A 401 35.44 -4.76 -15.07
N LEU A 402 35.25 -5.30 -13.87
CA LEU A 402 36.04 -4.96 -12.69
C LEU A 402 37.50 -5.36 -12.90
N VAL A 403 38.44 -4.41 -12.76
CA VAL A 403 39.87 -4.69 -12.88
C VAL A 403 40.43 -5.03 -11.50
N LEU A 404 40.81 -6.30 -11.32
CA LEU A 404 41.50 -6.85 -10.14
C LEU A 404 42.76 -7.60 -10.61
N PRO A 405 43.73 -7.88 -9.72
CA PRO A 405 44.81 -8.84 -10.00
C PRO A 405 44.28 -10.24 -10.33
N GLU A 406 45.11 -11.07 -10.96
CA GLU A 406 44.75 -12.43 -11.35
C GLU A 406 44.46 -13.32 -10.12
N GLY A 407 43.53 -14.27 -10.26
CA GLY A 407 43.05 -15.14 -9.19
C GLY A 407 42.14 -14.46 -8.14
N TYR A 408 42.16 -13.13 -7.98
CA TYR A 408 41.33 -12.44 -6.99
C TYR A 408 39.83 -12.60 -7.27
N LYS A 409 39.42 -12.59 -8.55
CA LYS A 409 38.02 -12.84 -8.92
C LYS A 409 37.59 -14.26 -8.54
N ASP A 410 38.41 -15.25 -8.86
CA ASP A 410 38.07 -16.66 -8.67
C ASP A 410 38.06 -17.05 -7.19
N LEU A 411 38.93 -16.43 -6.38
CA LEU A 411 38.92 -16.54 -4.92
C LEU A 411 37.66 -15.92 -4.29
N ILE A 412 37.21 -14.75 -4.76
CA ILE A 412 35.93 -14.16 -4.29
C ILE A 412 34.76 -15.06 -4.68
N LEU A 413 34.76 -15.59 -5.91
CA LEU A 413 33.68 -16.43 -6.42
C LEU A 413 33.60 -17.78 -5.72
N SER A 414 34.71 -18.48 -5.48
CA SER A 414 34.69 -19.80 -4.84
C SER A 414 34.11 -19.76 -3.43
N PHE A 415 34.55 -18.79 -2.62
CA PHE A 415 34.01 -18.54 -1.28
C PHE A 415 32.52 -18.15 -1.29
N VAL A 416 32.11 -17.25 -2.19
CA VAL A 416 30.72 -16.79 -2.26
C VAL A 416 29.80 -17.87 -2.84
N GLU A 417 30.24 -18.64 -3.82
CA GLU A 417 29.46 -19.75 -4.39
C GLU A 417 29.34 -20.94 -3.43
N SER A 418 30.33 -21.20 -2.57
CA SER A 418 30.22 -22.12 -1.44
C SER A 418 29.06 -21.69 -0.53
N GLN A 419 29.09 -20.46 0.00
CA GLN A 419 28.03 -19.93 0.88
C GLN A 419 26.61 -19.96 0.25
N VAL A 420 26.50 -19.86 -1.07
CA VAL A 420 25.20 -19.93 -1.80
C VAL A 420 24.74 -21.39 -2.05
N LYS A 421 25.67 -22.34 -2.17
CA LYS A 421 25.36 -23.77 -2.43
C LYS A 421 25.20 -24.59 -1.14
N GLU A 422 25.95 -24.25 -0.09
CA GLU A 422 26.09 -25.01 1.16
C GLU A 422 25.23 -24.44 2.30
N GLY A 423 24.11 -23.79 1.96
CA GLY A 423 23.21 -23.09 2.90
C GLY A 423 22.48 -23.96 3.94
N ASP A 424 22.94 -25.19 4.16
CA ASP A 424 22.44 -26.16 5.15
C ASP A 424 23.54 -27.14 5.64
N THR A 425 24.84 -26.92 5.29
CA THR A 425 25.89 -27.96 5.49
C THR A 425 27.24 -27.51 6.06
N PHE A 426 27.48 -26.21 6.30
CA PHE A 426 28.70 -25.75 7.01
C PHE A 426 28.49 -25.67 8.54
N ASP A 427 28.14 -26.81 9.14
CA ASP A 427 27.90 -26.95 10.58
C ASP A 427 29.25 -27.09 11.31
N ASP A 428 29.76 -25.99 11.87
CA ASP A 428 30.83 -26.02 12.87
C ASP A 428 30.32 -26.75 14.13
N VAL A 429 31.21 -27.14 15.05
CA VAL A 429 30.93 -28.06 16.18
C VAL A 429 29.88 -27.51 17.17
N ILE A 430 29.43 -26.27 17.00
CA ILE A 430 28.32 -25.64 17.73
C ILE A 430 27.31 -25.09 16.72
N ASN A 431 26.13 -25.71 16.72
CA ASN A 431 24.98 -25.35 15.87
C ASN A 431 24.71 -23.83 15.89
N GLY A 432 24.77 -23.18 14.72
CA GLY A 432 24.56 -21.73 14.58
C GLY A 432 25.78 -20.83 14.81
N LYS A 433 26.99 -21.40 14.89
CA LYS A 433 28.26 -20.67 14.85
C LYS A 433 29.02 -20.99 13.56
N GLY A 434 29.81 -20.05 13.03
CA GLY A 434 30.68 -20.26 11.86
C GLY A 434 30.01 -20.24 10.48
N GLY A 435 28.71 -20.51 10.36
CA GLY A 435 27.98 -20.64 9.09
C GLY A 435 27.78 -19.36 8.24
N GLY A 436 28.63 -18.34 8.36
CA GLY A 436 28.47 -17.07 7.64
C GLY A 436 29.79 -16.37 7.29
N LEU A 437 29.98 -16.15 6.00
CA LEU A 437 31.20 -15.63 5.40
C LEU A 437 31.40 -14.11 5.59
N VAL A 438 32.49 -13.75 6.28
CA VAL A 438 32.92 -12.34 6.48
C VAL A 438 34.19 -12.06 5.67
N ILE A 439 34.11 -11.12 4.73
CA ILE A 439 35.21 -10.70 3.85
C ILE A 439 35.61 -9.24 4.15
N LEU A 440 36.89 -9.00 4.42
CA LEU A 440 37.46 -7.65 4.52
C LEU A 440 38.09 -7.25 3.19
N LEU A 441 37.69 -6.09 2.65
CA LEU A 441 38.30 -5.45 1.49
C LEU A 441 39.11 -4.24 1.97
N ALA A 442 40.43 -4.32 1.92
CA ALA A 442 41.34 -3.26 2.34
C ALA A 442 42.20 -2.72 1.19
N GLY A 443 42.82 -1.56 1.37
CA GLY A 443 43.64 -0.88 0.36
C GLY A 443 43.25 0.59 0.19
N GLU A 444 43.74 1.24 -0.87
CA GLU A 444 43.60 2.69 -1.05
C GLU A 444 42.19 3.18 -1.44
N PRO A 445 41.86 4.47 -1.24
CA PRO A 445 40.59 5.04 -1.69
C PRO A 445 40.53 5.12 -3.23
N GLY A 446 39.52 4.49 -3.83
CA GLY A 446 39.25 4.56 -5.28
C GLY A 446 39.66 3.33 -6.10
N VAL A 447 40.22 2.28 -5.47
CA VAL A 447 40.65 1.02 -6.12
C VAL A 447 39.53 0.00 -6.38
N GLY A 448 38.25 0.36 -6.14
CA GLY A 448 37.09 -0.49 -6.50
C GLY A 448 36.50 -1.38 -5.41
N LYS A 449 36.97 -1.31 -4.16
CA LYS A 449 36.50 -2.14 -3.03
C LYS A 449 34.96 -2.23 -2.91
N THR A 450 34.27 -1.09 -2.71
CA THR A 450 32.80 -1.02 -2.60
C THR A 450 32.09 -1.54 -3.86
N LEU A 451 32.62 -1.22 -5.05
CA LEU A 451 32.11 -1.69 -6.34
C LEU A 451 32.21 -3.22 -6.49
N THR A 452 33.16 -3.85 -5.81
CA THR A 452 33.33 -5.31 -5.85
C THR A 452 32.18 -5.99 -5.11
N ALA A 453 31.85 -5.51 -3.90
CA ALA A 453 30.70 -6.01 -3.14
C ALA A 453 29.36 -5.76 -3.86
N GLU A 454 29.19 -4.57 -4.47
CA GLU A 454 28.04 -4.25 -5.34
C GLU A 454 27.94 -5.21 -6.53
N SER A 455 29.05 -5.49 -7.21
CA SER A 455 29.10 -6.38 -8.39
C SER A 455 28.91 -7.85 -8.04
N VAL A 456 29.37 -8.31 -6.87
CA VAL A 456 29.12 -9.66 -6.36
C VAL A 456 27.63 -9.85 -6.09
N ALA A 457 26.98 -8.91 -5.39
CA ALA A 457 25.56 -9.01 -5.06
C ALA A 457 24.66 -9.09 -6.30
N GLU A 458 24.94 -8.30 -7.34
CA GLU A 458 24.25 -8.40 -8.63
C GLU A 458 24.54 -9.73 -9.36
N LYS A 459 25.78 -10.26 -9.29
CA LYS A 459 26.12 -11.56 -9.92
C LYS A 459 25.41 -12.74 -9.25
N ILE A 460 25.30 -12.77 -7.92
CA ILE A 460 24.61 -13.84 -7.18
C ILE A 460 23.10 -13.62 -7.03
N GLN A 461 22.55 -12.55 -7.62
CA GLN A 461 21.13 -12.22 -7.58
C GLN A 461 20.57 -12.04 -6.16
N ALA A 462 21.38 -11.48 -5.24
CA ALA A 462 21.01 -11.23 -3.85
C ALA A 462 20.72 -9.74 -3.56
N PRO A 463 19.89 -9.40 -2.56
CA PRO A 463 19.73 -8.02 -2.13
C PRO A 463 21.03 -7.46 -1.54
N LEU A 464 21.40 -6.23 -1.90
CA LEU A 464 22.52 -5.52 -1.26
C LEU A 464 22.00 -4.59 -0.16
N TYR A 465 22.26 -4.91 1.11
CA TYR A 465 22.00 -4.01 2.22
C TYR A 465 23.28 -3.21 2.51
N LYS A 466 23.40 -2.01 1.91
CA LYS A 466 24.51 -1.09 2.25
C LYS A 466 24.21 -0.37 3.58
N LEU A 467 24.88 -0.77 4.64
CA LEU A 467 24.88 -0.07 5.91
C LEU A 467 25.87 1.09 5.82
N GLU A 468 25.32 2.31 5.76
CA GLU A 468 26.09 3.55 5.94
C GLU A 468 25.66 4.08 7.30
N LEU A 469 26.55 3.95 8.28
CA LEU A 469 26.41 4.59 9.56
C LEU A 469 26.96 6.01 9.40
N GLU A 470 26.13 7.02 9.69
CA GLU A 470 26.61 8.40 9.75
C GLU A 470 27.33 8.59 11.09
N GLU A 471 28.54 9.15 11.08
CA GLU A 471 29.12 9.72 12.29
C GLU A 471 28.22 10.87 12.76
N GLY A 472 27.51 10.66 13.86
CA GLY A 472 26.79 11.72 14.54
C GLY A 472 27.79 12.66 15.21
N ASN A 473 28.30 13.63 14.42
CA ASN A 473 29.29 14.67 14.76
C ASN A 473 29.79 14.64 16.21
N SER A 474 31.04 14.17 16.38
CA SER A 474 31.94 14.44 17.50
C SER A 474 31.28 14.78 18.84
N VAL A 475 31.23 13.81 19.77
CA VAL A 475 30.73 14.00 21.14
C VAL A 475 31.69 14.86 21.96
N GLN A 476 31.79 16.15 21.63
CA GLN A 476 32.19 17.20 22.55
C GLN A 476 30.95 17.58 23.38
N MET A 477 30.78 16.92 24.52
CA MET A 477 29.83 17.38 25.53
C MET A 477 30.30 18.74 26.05
N LYS A 478 29.68 19.82 25.57
CA LYS A 478 29.59 21.04 26.34
C LYS A 478 28.47 20.89 27.35
N GLU A 479 28.85 20.64 28.59
CA GLU A 479 27.98 20.85 29.74
C GLU A 479 27.62 22.35 29.80
N THR A 480 26.39 22.69 29.43
CA THR A 480 25.82 24.03 29.65
C THR A 480 24.35 23.91 30.02
N ASP A 481 24.09 24.06 31.31
CA ASP A 481 22.82 24.23 32.04
C ASP A 481 21.48 24.04 31.32
N GLU A 482 20.64 23.16 31.89
CA GLU A 482 19.20 23.19 31.67
C GLU A 482 18.58 24.46 32.26
N SER A 483 18.45 25.53 31.46
CA SER A 483 17.61 26.67 31.82
C SER A 483 17.05 27.46 30.65
N ARG A 484 15.72 27.66 30.70
CA ARG A 484 14.93 28.64 29.92
C ARG A 484 14.93 28.46 28.38
N SER A 485 13.85 27.88 27.86
CA SER A 485 12.76 28.69 27.25
C SER A 485 11.68 27.84 26.56
N ARG A 486 10.42 28.25 26.70
CA ARG A 486 9.27 27.70 25.96
C ARG A 486 9.15 28.35 24.56
N SER A 487 8.33 27.75 23.70
CA SER A 487 7.70 28.36 22.51
C SER A 487 8.56 28.61 21.25
N ARG A 488 8.46 27.68 20.28
CA ARG A 488 7.68 27.90 19.03
C ARG A 488 7.76 26.73 18.06
N SER A 489 6.59 26.24 17.62
CA SER A 489 6.47 25.16 16.62
C SER A 489 6.77 25.66 15.21
N ARG A 490 7.99 25.42 14.71
CA ARG A 490 8.29 25.48 13.27
C ARG A 490 9.08 24.24 12.85
N SER A 491 8.49 23.45 11.94
CA SER A 491 9.02 22.15 11.50
C SER A 491 10.18 22.29 10.50
N ARG A 492 11.32 22.82 10.98
CA ARG A 492 12.61 22.57 10.31
C ARG A 492 13.10 21.19 10.77
N ARG A 493 13.47 20.33 9.81
CA ARG A 493 14.19 19.07 10.09
C ARG A 493 15.55 19.42 10.70
N ARG A 494 15.64 19.55 12.03
CA ARG A 494 16.91 19.43 12.73
C ARG A 494 17.39 18.00 12.57
N SER A 495 18.55 17.81 11.96
CA SER A 495 19.29 16.55 12.01
C SER A 495 19.47 16.19 13.49
N ARG A 496 18.83 15.12 13.93
CA ARG A 496 18.91 14.67 15.33
C ARG A 496 20.18 13.84 15.45
N SER A 497 21.12 14.29 16.29
CA SER A 497 22.23 13.46 16.73
C SER A 497 21.66 12.15 17.30
N ARG A 498 22.03 11.01 16.73
CA ARG A 498 21.58 9.70 17.22
C ARG A 498 22.34 9.37 18.51
N SER A 499 21.69 8.78 19.50
CA SER A 499 22.43 8.26 20.67
C SER A 499 23.21 6.99 20.28
N PRO A 500 24.32 6.66 20.97
CA PRO A 500 25.05 5.40 20.73
C PRO A 500 24.16 4.15 20.87
N GLU A 501 23.12 4.21 21.71
CA GLU A 501 22.14 3.15 21.89
C GLU A 501 21.23 3.00 20.67
N GLN A 502 20.82 4.11 20.06
CA GLN A 502 20.10 4.12 18.78
C GLN A 502 20.97 3.55 17.66
N VAL A 503 22.25 3.95 17.56
CA VAL A 503 23.19 3.37 16.57
C VAL A 503 23.34 1.85 16.78
N SER A 504 23.49 1.39 18.03
CA SER A 504 23.55 -0.05 18.33
C SER A 504 22.26 -0.79 17.96
N THR A 505 21.10 -0.13 18.03
CA THR A 505 19.80 -0.70 17.66
C THR A 505 19.59 -0.70 16.15
N ASP A 506 20.03 0.36 15.46
CA ASP A 506 20.04 0.46 14.00
C ASP A 506 20.93 -0.64 13.38
N VAL A 507 22.13 -0.85 13.93
CA VAL A 507 23.04 -1.94 13.53
C VAL A 507 22.40 -3.32 13.72
N LYS A 508 21.91 -3.65 14.92
CA LYS A 508 21.28 -4.97 15.16
C LYS A 508 20.02 -5.16 14.31
N THR A 509 19.29 -4.09 14.02
CA THR A 509 18.16 -4.12 13.08
C THR A 509 18.62 -4.41 11.65
N ALA A 510 19.74 -3.83 11.20
CA ALA A 510 20.31 -4.07 9.87
C ALA A 510 20.79 -5.52 9.71
N PHE A 511 21.51 -6.07 10.69
CA PHE A 511 21.95 -7.48 10.70
C PHE A 511 20.73 -8.43 10.63
N ASN A 512 19.72 -8.22 11.50
CA ASN A 512 18.50 -9.02 11.50
C ASN A 512 17.72 -8.96 10.17
N LEU A 513 17.62 -7.77 9.55
CA LEU A 513 16.96 -7.62 8.24
C LEU A 513 17.76 -8.28 7.12
N ALA A 514 19.08 -8.09 7.10
CA ALA A 514 19.94 -8.60 6.05
C ALA A 514 19.97 -10.14 6.05
N SER A 515 20.20 -10.76 7.22
CA SER A 515 20.12 -12.22 7.39
C SER A 515 18.74 -12.76 6.99
N ARG A 516 17.65 -12.12 7.46
CA ARG A 516 16.29 -12.55 7.12
C ARG A 516 15.98 -12.52 5.62
N TRP A 517 16.60 -11.62 4.86
CA TRP A 517 16.36 -11.44 3.44
C TRP A 517 17.37 -12.18 2.54
N GLY A 518 18.32 -12.93 3.11
CA GLY A 518 19.45 -13.49 2.36
C GLY A 518 20.32 -12.40 1.71
N ALA A 519 20.35 -11.21 2.31
CA ALA A 519 20.99 -10.04 1.74
C ALA A 519 22.50 -10.01 2.04
N VAL A 520 23.27 -9.61 1.02
CA VAL A 520 24.67 -9.23 1.16
C VAL A 520 24.71 -7.96 2.01
N LEU A 521 25.26 -8.05 3.22
CA LEU A 521 25.48 -6.89 4.07
C LEU A 521 26.81 -6.24 3.66
N LEU A 522 26.78 -4.94 3.41
CA LEU A 522 27.97 -4.15 3.04
C LEU A 522 28.14 -3.00 4.03
N ILE A 523 29.27 -2.99 4.73
CA ILE A 523 29.63 -1.96 5.71
C ILE A 523 30.84 -1.22 5.16
N ASP A 524 30.59 -0.03 4.62
CA ASP A 524 31.60 0.83 4.01
C ASP A 524 32.35 1.60 5.10
N GLU A 525 33.67 1.75 4.96
CA GLU A 525 34.55 2.51 5.89
C GLU A 525 34.43 2.04 7.36
N CYS A 526 34.53 0.71 7.56
CA CYS A 526 34.32 0.07 8.85
C CYS A 526 35.32 0.49 9.95
N ASP A 527 36.48 1.05 9.59
CA ASP A 527 37.47 1.59 10.53
C ASP A 527 36.93 2.73 11.41
N LEU A 528 35.91 3.47 10.97
CA LEU A 528 35.22 4.46 11.82
C LEU A 528 34.58 3.82 13.07
N TYR A 529 34.10 2.57 12.95
CA TYR A 529 33.35 1.88 14.00
C TYR A 529 34.15 0.79 14.72
N LEU A 530 35.18 0.25 14.07
CA LEU A 530 35.94 -0.92 14.51
C LEU A 530 37.40 -0.60 14.82
N GLU A 531 37.77 0.67 14.95
CA GLU A 531 39.08 1.10 15.46
C GLU A 531 39.39 0.49 16.84
N GLN A 532 40.68 0.23 17.07
CA GLN A 532 41.21 -0.35 18.31
C GLN A 532 40.69 0.37 19.57
N ARG A 533 40.23 -0.42 20.55
CA ARG A 533 39.70 0.09 21.83
C ARG A 533 40.71 0.99 22.54
N SER A 534 40.22 2.11 23.07
CA SER A 534 40.98 3.04 23.90
C SER A 534 40.34 3.21 25.28
N ASP A 535 41.14 3.32 26.35
CA ASP A 535 40.63 3.54 27.70
C ASP A 535 39.82 4.85 27.83
N THR A 536 40.07 5.80 26.93
CA THR A 536 39.37 7.09 26.84
C THR A 536 37.94 7.01 26.27
N SER A 537 37.53 5.92 25.62
CA SER A 537 36.30 5.89 24.80
C SER A 537 35.31 4.77 25.15
N THR A 538 34.91 4.69 26.42
CA THR A 538 33.96 3.68 26.96
C THR A 538 32.69 3.47 26.14
N GLN A 539 32.16 4.50 25.46
CA GLN A 539 31.01 4.36 24.55
C GLN A 539 31.37 3.64 23.25
N ARG A 540 32.53 3.93 22.65
CA ARG A 540 33.02 3.26 21.43
C ARG A 540 33.40 1.82 21.72
N ASN A 541 34.09 1.56 22.84
CA ASN A 541 34.43 0.19 23.27
C ASN A 541 33.18 -0.69 23.47
N LYS A 542 32.06 -0.11 23.93
CA LYS A 542 30.76 -0.80 24.02
C LYS A 542 30.15 -1.07 22.64
N LEU A 543 30.29 -0.17 21.67
CA LEU A 543 29.85 -0.40 20.28
C LEU A 543 30.69 -1.49 19.61
N VAL A 544 32.02 -1.40 19.66
CA VAL A 544 32.97 -2.40 19.14
C VAL A 544 32.65 -3.79 19.73
N SER A 545 32.50 -3.87 21.06
CA SER A 545 32.21 -5.15 21.73
C SER A 545 30.88 -5.77 21.30
N ARG A 546 29.81 -4.96 21.16
CA ARG A 546 28.51 -5.43 20.65
C ARG A 546 28.62 -5.88 19.20
N PHE A 547 29.27 -5.09 18.34
CA PHE A 547 29.44 -5.42 16.92
C PHE A 547 30.19 -6.75 16.73
N LEU A 548 31.26 -6.98 17.52
CA LEU A 548 31.98 -8.25 17.53
C LEU A 548 31.11 -9.45 17.98
N THR A 549 30.10 -9.22 18.84
CA THR A 549 29.10 -10.24 19.18
C THR A 549 28.14 -10.48 18.01
N GLU A 550 27.63 -9.44 17.34
CA GLU A 550 26.74 -9.62 16.17
C GLU A 550 27.48 -10.29 14.98
N LEU A 551 28.79 -10.02 14.79
CA LEU A 551 29.63 -10.69 13.80
C LEU A 551 29.78 -12.20 14.02
N GLU A 552 29.94 -12.63 15.28
CA GLU A 552 30.28 -14.03 15.61
C GLU A 552 29.14 -15.03 15.32
N TYR A 553 27.93 -14.53 15.14
CA TYR A 553 26.71 -15.31 14.87
C TYR A 553 25.96 -14.82 13.62
N TYR A 554 26.60 -14.06 12.72
CA TYR A 554 25.96 -13.59 11.49
C TYR A 554 25.98 -14.70 10.41
N PRO A 555 24.82 -15.26 9.98
CA PRO A 555 24.78 -16.49 9.17
C PRO A 555 24.67 -16.18 7.66
N SER A 556 25.34 -15.14 7.18
CA SER A 556 25.14 -14.61 5.81
C SER A 556 26.36 -13.83 5.33
N LEU A 557 26.43 -13.55 4.03
CA LEU A 557 27.57 -12.86 3.42
C LEU A 557 27.69 -11.40 3.90
N LEU A 558 28.87 -11.06 4.45
CA LEU A 558 29.22 -9.72 4.92
C LEU A 558 30.51 -9.23 4.25
N PHE A 559 30.42 -8.10 3.56
CA PHE A 559 31.59 -7.32 3.12
C PHE A 559 31.84 -6.15 4.07
N LEU A 560 33.06 -6.06 4.58
CA LEU A 560 33.62 -4.89 5.24
C LEU A 560 34.56 -4.17 4.26
N THR A 561 34.48 -2.84 4.13
CA THR A 561 35.50 -2.06 3.40
C THR A 561 36.28 -1.16 4.37
N THR A 562 37.59 -1.03 4.15
CA THR A 562 38.42 -0.08 4.92
C THR A 562 39.46 0.60 4.04
N ASN A 563 39.83 1.82 4.43
CA ASN A 563 41.01 2.51 3.89
C ASN A 563 42.22 2.41 4.84
N ARG A 564 42.07 1.76 6.01
CA ARG A 564 43.01 1.82 7.16
C ARG A 564 43.03 0.51 7.96
N GLU A 565 43.30 -0.62 7.30
CA GLU A 565 43.43 -1.97 7.90
C GLU A 565 44.12 -1.95 9.29
N ARG A 566 45.31 -1.35 9.38
CA ARG A 566 46.15 -1.29 10.61
C ARG A 566 45.51 -0.58 11.83
N VAL A 567 44.35 0.05 11.67
CA VAL A 567 43.62 0.79 12.74
C VAL A 567 42.56 -0.10 13.41
N LEU A 568 42.17 -1.22 12.79
CA LEU A 568 41.10 -2.11 13.28
C LEU A 568 41.48 -2.84 14.58
N ASP A 569 40.51 -3.02 15.48
CA ASP A 569 40.63 -3.78 16.73
C ASP A 569 41.06 -5.23 16.44
N PRO A 570 42.11 -5.76 17.12
CA PRO A 570 42.63 -7.11 16.85
C PRO A 570 41.59 -8.24 16.90
N ALA A 571 40.50 -8.10 17.67
CA ALA A 571 39.44 -9.11 17.75
C ALA A 571 38.50 -9.13 16.51
N VAL A 572 38.61 -8.16 15.60
CA VAL A 572 37.91 -8.17 14.29
C VAL A 572 38.55 -9.21 13.37
N TYR A 573 39.88 -9.31 13.37
CA TYR A 573 40.63 -10.25 12.52
C TYR A 573 40.29 -11.71 12.84
N SER A 574 40.04 -12.06 14.10
CA SER A 574 39.60 -13.42 14.48
C SER A 574 38.14 -13.74 14.11
N ARG A 575 37.48 -12.87 13.35
CA ARG A 575 36.11 -13.02 12.79
C ARG A 575 36.04 -12.75 11.28
N ILE A 576 37.17 -12.41 10.65
CA ILE A 576 37.29 -12.28 9.19
C ILE A 576 37.78 -13.61 8.64
N HIS A 577 37.08 -14.13 7.63
CA HIS A 577 37.41 -15.40 6.99
C HIS A 577 38.35 -15.20 5.80
N LEU A 578 38.23 -14.07 5.12
CA LEU A 578 39.04 -13.70 3.96
C LEU A 578 39.36 -12.20 3.97
N THR A 579 40.65 -11.86 4.02
CA THR A 579 41.12 -10.48 3.84
C THR A 579 41.70 -10.33 2.43
N ILE A 580 41.20 -9.35 1.68
CA ILE A 580 41.60 -9.05 0.30
C ILE A 580 42.23 -7.66 0.28
N ASN A 581 43.55 -7.63 0.08
CA ASN A 581 44.33 -6.40 0.08
C ASN A 581 44.54 -5.92 -1.36
N TYR A 582 43.89 -4.81 -1.70
CA TYR A 582 43.94 -4.22 -3.03
C TYR A 582 45.25 -3.44 -3.17
N PRO A 583 46.13 -3.79 -4.12
CA PRO A 583 47.32 -2.99 -4.42
C PRO A 583 46.92 -1.63 -5.00
N ALA A 584 47.89 -0.71 -5.08
CA ALA A 584 47.78 0.45 -5.94
C ALA A 584 47.56 0.02 -7.40
N LEU A 585 46.84 0.82 -8.18
CA LEU A 585 46.56 0.50 -9.58
C LEU A 585 47.84 0.63 -10.42
N ASP A 586 48.30 -0.47 -11.00
CA ASP A 586 49.42 -0.49 -11.94
C ASP A 586 49.05 0.13 -13.29
N ALA A 587 50.05 0.49 -14.11
CA ALA A 587 49.80 1.07 -15.43
C ALA A 587 48.89 0.19 -16.31
N PRO A 588 49.11 -1.14 -16.46
CA PRO A 588 48.17 -2.03 -17.15
C PRO A 588 46.71 -1.96 -16.66
N SER A 589 46.46 -1.87 -15.35
CA SER A 589 45.10 -1.67 -14.84
C SER A 589 44.57 -0.28 -15.17
N ARG A 590 45.40 0.77 -15.07
CA ARG A 590 45.00 2.14 -15.43
C ARG A 590 44.66 2.25 -16.92
N THR A 591 45.41 1.61 -17.82
CA THR A 591 45.07 1.52 -19.26
C THR A 591 43.69 0.89 -19.45
N LYS A 592 43.44 -0.30 -18.86
CA LYS A 592 42.14 -0.99 -18.94
C LYS A 592 41.00 -0.10 -18.43
N ILE A 593 41.20 0.62 -17.33
CA ILE A 593 40.23 1.54 -16.73
C ILE A 593 39.98 2.77 -17.63
N TRP A 594 41.02 3.37 -18.20
CA TRP A 594 40.91 4.47 -19.17
C TRP A 594 40.12 4.05 -20.42
N THR A 595 40.53 2.95 -21.07
CA THR A 595 39.83 2.39 -22.25
C THR A 595 38.35 2.14 -21.94
N THR A 596 38.05 1.56 -20.77
CA THR A 596 36.68 1.28 -20.33
C THR A 596 35.86 2.56 -20.16
N PHE A 597 36.39 3.59 -19.51
CA PHE A 597 35.64 4.84 -19.29
C PHE A 597 35.58 5.76 -20.51
N LEU A 598 36.55 5.70 -21.43
CA LEU A 598 36.57 6.54 -22.64
C LEU A 598 35.67 5.97 -23.75
N SER A 599 35.79 4.67 -24.08
CA SER A 599 34.99 4.01 -25.13
C SER A 599 33.47 4.00 -24.88
N HIS A 600 33.03 4.04 -23.63
CA HIS A 600 31.62 3.78 -23.28
C HIS A 600 30.64 4.87 -23.78
N GLY A 601 30.00 4.64 -24.93
CA GLY A 601 28.88 5.44 -25.44
C GLY A 601 29.24 6.69 -26.26
N THR A 602 30.46 6.80 -26.76
CA THR A 602 30.93 7.86 -27.67
C THR A 602 32.13 7.34 -28.47
N GLU A 603 32.24 7.72 -29.75
CA GLU A 603 33.47 7.55 -30.50
C GLU A 603 34.62 8.35 -29.86
N SER A 604 35.79 7.71 -29.77
CA SER A 604 37.01 8.28 -29.19
C SER A 604 38.17 8.13 -30.17
N SER A 605 38.73 9.24 -30.62
CA SER A 605 39.90 9.31 -31.50
C SER A 605 41.20 9.36 -30.67
N ILE A 606 41.33 8.43 -29.71
CA ILE A 606 42.49 8.34 -28.82
C ILE A 606 43.24 7.06 -29.16
N SER A 607 44.53 7.20 -29.46
CA SER A 607 45.47 6.12 -29.79
C SER A 607 45.93 5.35 -28.55
N GLU A 608 46.52 4.18 -28.79
CA GLU A 608 47.04 3.32 -27.71
C GLU A 608 48.17 4.00 -26.93
N ARG A 609 49.08 4.73 -27.59
CA ARG A 609 50.15 5.49 -26.91
C ARG A 609 49.63 6.67 -26.07
N GLU A 610 48.58 7.36 -26.51
CA GLU A 610 47.93 8.37 -25.67
C GLU A 610 47.28 7.75 -24.42
N LEU A 611 46.81 6.50 -24.50
CA LEU A 611 46.34 5.73 -23.33
C LEU A 611 47.49 5.28 -22.43
N GLU A 612 48.65 4.91 -22.98
CA GLU A 612 49.87 4.61 -22.20
C GLU A 612 50.37 5.84 -21.43
N VAL A 613 50.42 7.01 -22.06
CA VAL A 613 50.74 8.29 -21.38
C VAL A 613 49.76 8.55 -20.23
N LEU A 614 48.46 8.37 -20.45
CA LEU A 614 47.44 8.50 -19.40
C LEU A 614 47.53 7.43 -18.30
N ALA A 615 48.08 6.25 -18.60
CA ALA A 615 48.25 5.15 -17.66
C ALA A 615 49.53 5.27 -16.82
N ASN A 616 50.55 5.99 -17.29
CA ASN A 616 51.75 6.31 -16.51
C ASN A 616 51.46 7.32 -15.39
N ILE A 617 50.41 8.14 -15.52
CA ILE A 617 49.98 9.09 -14.48
C ILE A 617 49.38 8.34 -13.28
N ASP A 618 49.86 8.66 -12.08
CA ASP A 618 49.35 8.07 -10.84
C ASP A 618 48.01 8.68 -10.39
N VAL A 619 46.92 8.10 -10.90
CA VAL A 619 45.54 8.50 -10.60
C VAL A 619 44.68 7.29 -10.26
N ASN A 620 43.94 7.37 -9.15
CA ASN A 620 42.99 6.32 -8.76
C ASN A 620 41.76 6.27 -9.70
N GLY A 621 41.10 5.11 -9.74
CA GLY A 621 39.95 4.88 -10.63
C GLY A 621 38.76 5.83 -10.42
N ARG A 622 38.64 6.47 -9.24
CA ARG A 622 37.63 7.49 -8.95
C ARG A 622 37.96 8.83 -9.64
N ARG A 623 39.24 9.25 -9.64
CA ARG A 623 39.72 10.42 -10.41
C ARG A 623 39.57 10.17 -11.91
N ILE A 624 40.06 9.03 -12.42
CA ILE A 624 39.93 8.64 -13.85
C ILE A 624 38.47 8.74 -14.33
N ARG A 625 37.52 8.16 -13.57
CA ARG A 625 36.08 8.22 -13.87
C ARG A 625 35.54 9.66 -13.93
N ASN A 626 35.96 10.52 -13.00
CA ASN A 626 35.52 11.94 -12.96
C ASN A 626 36.09 12.74 -14.13
N ILE A 627 37.36 12.51 -14.49
CA ILE A 627 38.03 13.15 -15.63
C ILE A 627 37.32 12.74 -16.92
N ALA A 628 37.23 11.43 -17.21
CA ALA A 628 36.58 10.91 -18.42
C ALA A 628 35.11 11.37 -18.56
N LYS A 629 34.36 11.46 -17.44
CA LYS A 629 32.99 12.02 -17.44
C LYS A 629 32.96 13.50 -17.82
N THR A 630 33.91 14.29 -17.33
CA THR A 630 34.02 15.72 -17.65
C THR A 630 34.42 15.92 -19.12
N THR A 631 35.40 15.14 -19.59
CA THR A 631 35.82 15.08 -21.00
C THR A 631 34.63 14.78 -21.92
N LYS A 632 33.79 13.80 -21.58
CA LYS A 632 32.57 13.47 -22.33
C LYS A 632 31.54 14.61 -22.38
N ILE A 633 31.38 15.36 -21.30
CA ILE A 633 30.49 16.53 -21.26
C ILE A 633 31.04 17.65 -22.16
N MET A 634 32.36 17.86 -22.19
CA MET A 634 33.01 18.83 -23.08
C MET A 634 32.89 18.43 -24.56
N ALA A 635 33.27 17.20 -24.92
CA ALA A 635 33.18 16.68 -26.29
C ALA A 635 31.73 16.73 -26.82
N LYS A 636 30.74 16.29 -26.01
CA LYS A 636 29.31 16.35 -26.35
C LYS A 636 28.80 17.79 -26.52
N ARG A 637 29.30 18.75 -25.74
CA ARG A 637 28.98 20.18 -25.93
C ARG A 637 29.61 20.76 -27.21
N ALA A 638 30.76 20.23 -27.62
CA ALA A 638 31.47 20.63 -28.83
C ALA A 638 31.00 19.90 -30.11
N GLY A 639 30.10 18.91 -30.00
CA GLY A 639 29.52 18.21 -31.14
C GLY A 639 30.48 17.28 -31.90
N ARG A 640 31.55 16.80 -31.25
CA ARG A 640 32.63 16.01 -31.87
C ARG A 640 33.07 14.83 -30.98
N PRO A 641 33.78 13.81 -31.52
CA PRO A 641 34.36 12.73 -30.72
C PRO A 641 35.35 13.22 -29.66
N ILE A 642 35.65 12.33 -28.71
CA ILE A 642 36.66 12.59 -27.67
C ILE A 642 38.05 12.50 -28.28
N CYS A 643 38.87 13.53 -28.08
CA CYS A 643 40.31 13.49 -28.36
C CYS A 643 41.14 13.66 -27.07
N PHE A 644 42.40 13.24 -27.11
CA PHE A 644 43.36 13.37 -26.00
C PHE A 644 43.50 14.81 -25.51
N ASP A 645 43.39 15.77 -26.41
CA ASP A 645 43.44 17.21 -26.15
C ASP A 645 42.37 17.70 -25.16
N ASP A 646 41.20 17.04 -25.08
CA ASP A 646 40.21 17.32 -24.04
C ASP A 646 40.60 16.71 -22.68
N VAL A 647 41.22 15.53 -22.67
CA VAL A 647 41.72 14.89 -21.44
C VAL A 647 42.85 15.75 -20.85
N LYS A 648 43.79 16.22 -21.68
CA LYS A 648 44.83 17.19 -21.30
C LYS A 648 44.22 18.48 -20.71
N LYS A 649 43.18 19.03 -21.34
CA LYS A 649 42.49 20.24 -20.84
C LYS A 649 41.78 20.01 -19.50
N VAL A 650 41.06 18.89 -19.33
CA VAL A 650 40.40 18.56 -18.06
C VAL A 650 41.45 18.35 -16.96
N MET A 651 42.47 17.51 -17.20
CA MET A 651 43.57 17.26 -16.25
C MET A 651 44.24 18.55 -15.77
N ARG A 652 44.58 19.46 -16.69
CA ARG A 652 45.18 20.76 -16.37
C ARG A 652 44.26 21.66 -15.54
N ILE A 653 42.94 21.57 -15.71
CA ILE A 653 41.95 22.38 -14.98
C ILE A 653 41.60 21.77 -13.62
N THR A 654 41.44 20.45 -13.51
CA THR A 654 40.92 19.79 -12.30
C THR A 654 42.02 19.24 -11.39
N GLU A 655 43.16 18.83 -11.95
CA GLU A 655 44.25 18.18 -11.21
C GLU A 655 45.54 19.02 -11.23
N GLY A 656 45.59 20.12 -12.00
CA GLY A 656 46.76 20.98 -12.17
C GLY A 656 47.91 20.37 -12.99
N LEU A 657 47.74 19.13 -13.48
CA LEU A 657 48.77 18.38 -14.19
C LEU A 657 48.91 18.88 -15.63
N ILE A 658 50.16 19.09 -16.05
CA ILE A 658 50.52 19.21 -17.46
C ILE A 658 50.89 17.81 -17.95
N ILE A 659 50.37 17.43 -19.10
CA ILE A 659 50.59 16.13 -19.74
C ILE A 659 51.21 16.44 -21.11
N GLU A 660 52.36 15.86 -21.37
CA GLU A 660 53.08 15.99 -22.63
C GLU A 660 52.47 15.02 -23.67
N ASP A 661 52.68 15.32 -24.95
CA ASP A 661 52.25 14.45 -26.03
C ASP A 661 53.18 13.21 -26.12
N PRO A 662 52.68 12.03 -26.54
CA PRO A 662 53.51 10.84 -26.67
C PRO A 662 54.67 11.08 -27.63
N GLU A 663 55.82 10.45 -27.36
CA GLU A 663 56.98 10.56 -28.22
C GLU A 663 56.62 10.18 -29.68
N PRO A 664 57.15 10.91 -30.69
CA PRO A 664 56.94 10.56 -32.08
C PRO A 664 57.50 9.16 -32.36
N GLU A 665 57.07 8.54 -33.45
CA GLU A 665 57.67 7.26 -33.84
C GLU A 665 59.18 7.42 -34.02
N PRO A 666 59.99 6.46 -33.55
CA PRO A 666 61.34 6.35 -34.04
C PRO A 666 61.22 6.12 -35.54
N GLU A 667 61.57 7.14 -36.33
CA GLU A 667 61.57 7.03 -37.79
C GLU A 667 62.34 5.76 -38.15
N TYR A 668 61.67 4.84 -38.84
CA TYR A 668 62.27 3.61 -39.30
C TYR A 668 63.27 3.99 -40.38
N GLN A 669 64.49 4.37 -39.98
CA GLN A 669 65.57 4.70 -40.90
C GLN A 669 65.73 3.49 -41.80
N ASP A 670 65.44 3.69 -43.10
CA ASP A 670 65.55 2.64 -44.10
C ASP A 670 66.87 1.91 -43.89
N ALA A 671 66.75 0.61 -43.59
CA ALA A 671 67.90 -0.27 -43.45
C ALA A 671 68.51 -0.45 -44.84
N ARG A 672 69.28 0.56 -45.26
CA ARG A 672 70.00 0.58 -46.53
C ARG A 672 70.74 -0.73 -46.67
N ASP A 673 70.42 -1.45 -47.72
CA ASP A 673 70.90 -2.80 -47.95
C ASP A 673 72.44 -2.84 -47.82
N PRO A 674 72.99 -3.62 -46.86
CA PRO A 674 74.43 -3.79 -46.74
C PRO A 674 75.04 -4.50 -47.96
N PHE A 675 74.22 -5.16 -48.78
CA PHE A 675 74.62 -5.96 -49.93
C PHE A 675 74.25 -5.26 -51.24
N GLY A 676 75.03 -4.23 -51.56
CA GLY A 676 75.02 -3.64 -52.91
C GLY A 676 75.31 -4.71 -53.97
N LEU A 677 74.30 -5.02 -54.78
CA LEU A 677 74.39 -5.87 -55.96
C LEU A 677 74.05 -5.01 -57.19
N ASP A 678 75.06 -4.30 -57.67
CA ASP A 678 75.11 -3.85 -59.07
C ASP A 678 75.19 -5.07 -60.01
N ASP A 679 74.81 -4.87 -61.27
CA ASP A 679 74.89 -5.81 -62.40
C ASP A 679 74.16 -7.17 -62.27
N PHE A 680 73.10 -7.36 -63.07
CA PHE A 680 73.23 -8.08 -64.35
C PHE A 680 71.93 -8.08 -65.19
N HIS A 681 72.02 -7.45 -66.37
CA HIS A 681 71.11 -7.49 -67.54
C HIS A 681 69.67 -6.94 -67.42
#